data_AF-A0A5E8CIM4-F1
#
_entry.id   AF-A0A5E8CIM4-F1
#
_cell.length_a   1.000
_cell.length_b   1.000
_cell.length_c   1.000
_cell.angle_alpha   90.00
_cell.angle_beta   90.00
_cell.angle_gamma   90.00
#
_symmetry.space_group_name_H-M   'P 1'
#
loop_
_entity.id
_entity.type
_entity.pdbx_description
1 polymer ?
#
loop_
_entity_poly.entity_id
_entity_poly.type
_entity_poly.pdbx_seq_one_letter_code
_entity_poly.pdbx_strand_id
1 'polypeptide(L)'
;MNNVCLNIKVVYGIINLQRIYRMKAETIKNLNKRMILFNEILISMANNVTSSYNNKIYVNKLDTYKKIINKLEDLKKEICKIETPITVRNSYDSGGLNKLSLQIVYINDLLVKLSKLLAPDNMSYILKFIVGDDWLYNFSIETLDELLFYFKMFTPLHIYDTDLHAPQAQLKDKESDDENKEKKDKPRSKSLDSSDEDMDTVSKLDDILTNPFSSNDNSLPMIFINDEKNSKKKSTLGPLTRSISDLLKDRSSSKKKKKSTSKTHDNMTKEECEEFLKDKNMVVIKNSESDSVIEEKFGAKILLRFPNKILVIVGFFKDDLINVAYTQGFLKEKHTSLKAMLNYNILLVPSYFKEKFMKQLTLRDFIVADNDSISTDIKRKYNDYKNLQGKPLLVLVNEFVLASKYRKIDILTLLLMSNAENKKLAYVLFDILQTKDQSNMSEEIYLGLHHSIRDELDMAKIDFKESEKKLKKLTESDIPYEKRIALMDVEEDVKSKAMEKLKSVKSSFQGDGKAQSYLDGLLKIPFNVYKECPVINFKDDFSKKLKETYPAGEFRSENQINSFITDLEAKDANNQFVKEWREYQIDTKEYIRDARKSLDAAVYGHKEAKCQLERIIGQWINGEAKGAVLGLEGPPGTGKTSLAKMGLSKCLKDENGEPRPFAFLPIGGSTNGSTLVGHNYTYVGSTWGRIVDILITTKCMNPIIFIDEIDKVSHTEHGKEIISILTHLTDSTQNDEFEDKYFAGIKFDLSKALIVLSFNDVSLIDPILKDRITIIQTNALALNEKIKIVNDYMLPEILKNVGFTKDEIIMEEEDIVDIIETYTYEAGVRKLKEKLFELVREINLLNIYHNDIQFPYKVKPSFIKRVFENKPKMRIKRIADKPYVGLVNGLYASTTGIGGLTIIEAYKQPAERMLELSMTGSQGDVMKESVHVAKTIAWSLLDPKKKDEYTSEDSKKRPFGIHIHTPEGAVPKDGPSAGAAMTLAIYSLLSGIPVKNTVAMTGEIDLSRNVRAIGGLPAKLNGAKRAGATLALIPKENEDDLDRIKREGLLIEDDNFKVIVVETIKDVFKHALVKKEDIEEEIIGDDEYETKSNNNDVEEVKLLDLSDEEK
;
A
#
# COMPACT_ATOMS: atom_id res chain seq x y z
N MET A 1 -9.65 47.62 -118.70
CA MET A 1 -8.73 46.63 -118.07
C MET A 1 -8.00 47.14 -116.81
N ASN A 2 -7.82 48.44 -116.56
CA ASN A 2 -7.17 48.91 -115.32
C ASN A 2 -8.01 48.81 -114.03
N ASN A 3 -9.35 48.77 -114.12
CA ASN A 3 -10.22 48.67 -112.94
C ASN A 3 -10.35 47.25 -112.33
N VAL A 4 -9.89 46.21 -113.02
CA VAL A 4 -9.94 44.83 -112.48
C VAL A 4 -8.66 44.49 -111.69
N CYS A 5 -7.51 45.04 -112.09
CA CYS A 5 -6.23 44.81 -111.40
C CYS A 5 -6.13 45.51 -110.02
N LEU A 6 -6.83 46.64 -109.82
CA LEU A 6 -6.86 47.34 -108.53
C LEU A 6 -7.63 46.55 -107.45
N ASN A 7 -8.72 45.87 -107.80
CA ASN A 7 -9.48 45.06 -106.85
C ASN A 7 -8.76 43.77 -106.44
N ILE A 8 -8.01 43.13 -107.35
CA ILE A 8 -7.27 41.89 -107.03
C ILE A 8 -6.14 42.16 -106.04
N LYS A 9 -5.40 43.28 -106.14
CA LYS A 9 -4.34 43.61 -105.17
C LYS A 9 -4.88 43.87 -103.76
N VAL A 10 -6.06 44.49 -103.63
CA VAL A 10 -6.71 44.72 -102.34
C VAL A 10 -7.20 43.41 -101.72
N VAL A 11 -7.82 42.53 -102.52
CA VAL A 11 -8.30 41.21 -102.06
C VAL A 11 -7.13 40.28 -101.70
N TYR A 12 -6.06 40.25 -102.50
CA TYR A 12 -4.85 39.47 -102.18
C TYR A 12 -4.15 40.01 -100.92
N GLY A 13 -4.13 41.33 -100.74
CA GLY A 13 -3.66 41.99 -99.52
C GLY A 13 -4.45 41.54 -98.30
N ILE A 14 -5.78 41.53 -98.36
CA ILE A 14 -6.67 41.08 -97.26
C ILE A 14 -6.50 39.59 -96.96
N ILE A 15 -6.39 38.73 -97.98
CA ILE A 15 -6.18 37.27 -97.78
C ILE A 15 -4.81 36.99 -97.15
N ASN A 16 -3.75 37.67 -97.57
CA ASN A 16 -2.44 37.56 -96.93
C ASN A 16 -2.47 38.08 -95.49
N LEU A 17 -3.18 39.18 -95.23
CA LEU A 17 -3.36 39.71 -93.87
C LEU A 17 -4.14 38.73 -92.99
N GLN A 18 -5.18 38.08 -93.51
CA GLN A 18 -5.92 37.02 -92.82
C GLN A 18 -5.08 35.77 -92.56
N ARG A 19 -4.22 35.35 -93.51
CA ARG A 19 -3.27 34.23 -93.30
C ARG A 19 -2.23 34.56 -92.24
N ILE A 20 -1.62 35.74 -92.30
CA ILE A 20 -0.66 36.21 -91.30
C ILE A 20 -1.35 36.33 -89.92
N TYR A 21 -2.59 36.83 -89.87
CA TYR A 21 -3.36 36.91 -88.65
C TYR A 21 -3.66 35.52 -88.08
N ARG A 22 -4.09 34.55 -88.89
CA ARG A 22 -4.30 33.16 -88.45
C ARG A 22 -3.02 32.52 -87.92
N MET A 23 -1.90 32.67 -88.63
CA MET A 23 -0.60 32.16 -88.16
C MET A 23 -0.16 32.80 -86.84
N LYS A 24 -0.32 34.13 -86.70
CA LYS A 24 -0.03 34.83 -85.44
C LYS A 24 -0.98 34.42 -84.33
N ALA A 25 -2.27 34.25 -84.61
CA ALA A 25 -3.26 33.79 -83.64
C ALA A 25 -2.99 32.36 -83.15
N GLU A 26 -2.56 31.47 -84.04
CA GLU A 26 -2.17 30.10 -83.69
C GLU A 26 -0.86 30.08 -82.88
N THR A 27 0.11 30.91 -83.24
CA THR A 27 1.33 31.10 -82.45
C THR A 27 1.00 31.61 -81.05
N ILE A 28 0.15 32.64 -80.93
CA ILE A 28 -0.33 33.17 -79.64
C ILE A 28 -1.05 32.10 -78.82
N LYS A 29 -1.91 31.30 -79.47
CA LYS A 29 -2.60 30.17 -78.81
C LYS A 29 -1.61 29.15 -78.24
N ASN A 30 -0.57 28.80 -79.00
CA ASN A 30 0.49 27.89 -78.54
C ASN A 30 1.34 28.48 -77.42
N LEU A 31 1.67 29.78 -77.48
CA LEU A 31 2.39 30.47 -76.40
C LEU A 31 1.55 30.52 -75.12
N ASN A 32 0.25 30.83 -75.22
CA ASN A 32 -0.67 30.80 -74.08
C ASN A 32 -0.79 29.40 -73.46
N LYS A 33 -0.89 28.35 -74.27
CA LYS A 33 -0.86 26.96 -73.78
C LYS A 33 0.43 26.64 -73.01
N ARG A 34 1.59 27.05 -73.52
CA ARG A 34 2.88 26.85 -72.86
C ARG A 34 2.97 27.61 -71.53
N MET A 35 2.47 28.84 -71.48
CA MET A 35 2.42 29.64 -70.25
C MET A 35 1.55 29.01 -69.17
N ILE A 36 0.38 28.48 -69.55
CA ILE A 36 -0.50 27.73 -68.63
C ILE A 36 0.25 26.51 -68.10
N LEU A 37 0.88 25.73 -68.97
CA LEU A 37 1.67 24.55 -68.58
C LEU A 37 2.81 24.92 -67.62
N PHE A 38 3.54 26.01 -67.85
CA PHE A 38 4.60 26.47 -66.95
C PHE A 38 4.09 26.84 -65.56
N ASN A 39 2.92 27.50 -65.49
CA ASN A 39 2.32 27.85 -64.20
C ASN A 39 1.84 26.60 -63.43
N GLU A 40 1.23 25.63 -64.12
CA GLU A 40 0.85 24.35 -63.53
C GLU A 40 2.07 23.57 -63.00
N ILE A 41 3.16 23.56 -63.77
CA ILE A 41 4.43 22.92 -63.36
C ILE A 41 5.01 23.59 -62.12
N LEU A 42 5.05 24.92 -62.06
CA LEU A 42 5.57 25.65 -60.90
C LEU A 42 4.76 25.38 -59.61
N ILE A 43 3.43 25.41 -59.72
CA ILE A 43 2.54 25.09 -58.59
C ILE A 43 2.80 23.66 -58.12
N SER A 44 2.92 22.71 -59.04
CA SER A 44 3.22 21.32 -58.71
C SER A 44 4.61 21.14 -58.08
N MET A 45 5.65 21.82 -58.57
CA MET A 45 6.98 21.78 -57.96
C MET A 45 6.99 22.38 -56.55
N ALA A 46 6.25 23.47 -56.30
CA ALA A 46 6.14 24.06 -54.96
C ALA A 46 5.41 23.14 -53.97
N ASN A 47 4.36 22.45 -54.44
CA ASN A 47 3.66 21.44 -53.64
C ASN A 47 4.57 20.25 -53.31
N ASN A 48 5.38 19.78 -54.26
CA ASN A 48 6.35 18.70 -54.05
C ASN A 48 7.34 19.06 -52.93
N VAL A 49 7.90 20.27 -52.97
CA VAL A 49 8.82 20.78 -51.93
C VAL A 49 8.17 20.77 -50.55
N THR A 50 6.92 21.23 -50.48
CA THR A 50 6.15 21.26 -49.23
C THR A 50 5.84 19.86 -48.71
N SER A 51 5.49 18.93 -49.61
CA SER A 51 5.28 17.52 -49.27
C SER A 51 6.55 16.85 -48.77
N SER A 52 7.69 17.12 -49.42
CA SER A 52 9.00 16.61 -49.04
C SER A 52 9.44 17.09 -47.65
N TYR A 53 9.13 18.35 -47.30
CA TYR A 53 9.34 18.90 -45.96
C TYR A 53 8.49 18.18 -44.91
N ASN A 54 7.17 18.05 -45.14
CA ASN A 54 6.26 17.38 -44.21
C ASN A 54 6.62 15.90 -43.98
N ASN A 55 7.11 15.23 -45.02
CA ASN A 55 7.56 13.84 -44.95
C ASN A 55 8.98 13.67 -44.39
N LYS A 56 9.64 14.76 -43.95
CA LYS A 56 10.99 14.75 -43.36
C LYS A 56 12.03 14.03 -44.22
N ILE A 57 11.91 14.08 -45.55
CA ILE A 57 12.76 13.29 -46.47
C ILE A 57 14.24 13.68 -46.33
N TYR A 58 14.51 14.96 -46.09
CA TYR A 58 15.85 15.51 -45.87
C TYR A 58 15.95 16.14 -44.46
N VAL A 59 16.12 15.31 -43.44
CA VAL A 59 16.40 15.76 -42.06
C VAL A 59 17.77 16.46 -42.06
N ASN A 60 17.86 17.67 -41.50
CA ASN A 60 19.08 18.50 -41.36
C ASN A 60 19.57 19.33 -42.58
N LYS A 61 18.72 19.60 -43.60
CA LYS A 61 19.05 20.51 -44.72
C LYS A 61 18.05 21.66 -44.92
N LEU A 62 17.63 22.31 -43.83
CA LEU A 62 16.66 23.43 -43.82
C LEU A 62 17.04 24.60 -44.76
N ASP A 63 18.33 24.93 -44.85
CA ASP A 63 18.81 26.02 -45.70
C ASP A 63 18.70 25.73 -47.20
N THR A 64 18.76 24.46 -47.59
CA THR A 64 18.63 24.04 -48.99
C THR A 64 17.19 24.25 -49.48
N TYR A 65 16.19 23.95 -48.64
CA TYR A 65 14.78 24.16 -48.97
C TYR A 65 14.44 25.64 -49.16
N LYS A 66 14.88 26.51 -48.24
CA LYS A 66 14.67 27.97 -48.36
C LYS A 66 15.26 28.51 -49.66
N LYS A 67 16.47 28.08 -50.02
CA LYS A 67 17.12 28.49 -51.30
C LYS A 67 16.31 28.07 -52.52
N ILE A 68 15.70 26.88 -52.50
CA ILE A 68 14.93 26.39 -53.64
C ILE A 68 13.56 27.10 -53.74
N ILE A 69 12.88 27.32 -52.61
CA ILE A 69 11.63 28.10 -52.56
C ILE A 69 11.85 29.50 -53.12
N ASN A 70 12.92 30.19 -52.70
CA ASN A 70 13.25 31.52 -53.23
C ASN A 70 13.48 31.51 -54.75
N LYS A 71 14.16 30.47 -55.29
CA LYS A 71 14.34 30.33 -56.75
C LYS A 71 13.03 30.12 -57.50
N LEU A 72 12.10 29.35 -56.94
CA LEU A 72 10.76 29.15 -57.53
C LEU A 72 9.93 30.44 -57.50
N GLU A 73 10.02 31.23 -56.41
CA GLU A 73 9.38 32.54 -56.31
C GLU A 73 9.93 33.55 -57.32
N ASP A 74 11.25 33.57 -57.52
CA ASP A 74 11.86 34.46 -58.53
C ASP A 74 11.46 34.07 -59.95
N LEU A 75 11.37 32.78 -60.25
CA LEU A 75 10.88 32.33 -61.56
C LEU A 75 9.39 32.67 -61.75
N LYS A 76 8.58 32.58 -60.70
CA LYS A 76 7.19 33.05 -60.70
C LYS A 76 7.10 34.55 -60.99
N LYS A 77 7.98 35.38 -60.40
CA LYS A 77 8.05 36.82 -60.72
C LYS A 77 8.40 37.05 -62.20
N GLU A 78 9.36 36.32 -62.77
CA GLU A 78 9.70 36.42 -64.20
C GLU A 78 8.53 36.04 -65.11
N ILE A 79 7.75 35.03 -64.75
CA ILE A 79 6.53 34.64 -65.48
C ILE A 79 5.45 35.72 -65.36
N CYS A 80 5.24 36.30 -64.17
CA CYS A 80 4.26 37.36 -63.94
C CYS A 80 4.57 38.66 -64.70
N LYS A 81 5.83 38.90 -65.11
CA LYS A 81 6.18 40.02 -66.00
C LYS A 81 5.55 39.90 -67.40
N ILE A 82 5.14 38.69 -67.80
CA ILE A 82 4.44 38.43 -69.05
C ILE A 82 2.94 38.42 -68.76
N GLU A 83 2.20 39.41 -69.26
CA GLU A 83 0.74 39.45 -69.10
C GLU A 83 0.08 38.24 -69.79
N THR A 84 -0.58 37.39 -69.00
CA THR A 84 -1.38 36.25 -69.50
C THR A 84 -2.88 36.56 -69.42
N PRO A 85 -3.68 36.34 -70.49
CA PRO A 85 -3.29 35.75 -71.76
C PRO A 85 -2.57 36.75 -72.68
N ILE A 86 -1.57 36.26 -73.42
CA ILE A 86 -0.91 37.02 -74.48
C ILE A 86 -1.97 37.33 -75.54
N THR A 87 -2.28 38.61 -75.74
CA THR A 87 -3.17 39.09 -76.80
C THR A 87 -2.37 39.79 -77.90
N VAL A 88 -2.99 39.98 -79.07
CA VAL A 88 -2.35 40.71 -80.19
C VAL A 88 -1.94 42.12 -79.76
N ARG A 89 -2.73 42.78 -78.89
CA ARG A 89 -2.47 44.12 -78.37
C ARG A 89 -1.23 44.14 -77.46
N ASN A 90 -1.18 43.23 -76.49
CA ASN A 90 -0.05 43.16 -75.53
C ASN A 90 1.27 42.74 -76.21
N SER A 91 1.19 41.99 -77.32
CA SER A 91 2.38 41.59 -78.09
C SER A 91 3.08 42.73 -78.82
N TYR A 92 2.39 43.86 -79.06
CA TYR A 92 3.00 45.06 -79.64
C TYR A 92 3.75 45.88 -78.57
N ASP A 93 3.11 46.11 -77.42
CA ASP A 93 3.67 46.93 -76.33
C ASP A 93 4.93 46.31 -75.70
N SER A 94 5.05 44.98 -75.76
CA SER A 94 6.19 44.22 -75.22
C SER A 94 7.36 44.00 -76.20
N GLY A 95 7.32 44.62 -77.39
CA GLY A 95 8.42 44.57 -78.37
C GLY A 95 8.36 43.41 -79.38
N GLY A 96 7.18 42.81 -79.59
CA GLY A 96 6.90 41.84 -80.66
C GLY A 96 6.90 40.37 -80.24
N LEU A 97 6.16 39.54 -80.99
CA LEU A 97 5.99 38.09 -80.75
C LEU A 97 7.31 37.30 -80.70
N ASN A 98 8.34 37.71 -81.45
CA ASN A 98 9.65 37.04 -81.46
C ASN A 98 10.43 37.27 -80.15
N LYS A 99 10.24 38.42 -79.49
CA LYS A 99 10.90 38.69 -78.20
C LYS A 99 10.25 37.88 -77.09
N LEU A 100 8.92 37.80 -77.09
CA LEU A 100 8.15 36.95 -76.19
C LEU A 100 8.49 35.46 -76.37
N SER A 101 8.67 34.98 -77.61
CA SER A 101 9.06 33.57 -77.85
C SER A 101 10.46 33.26 -77.30
N LEU A 102 11.43 34.17 -77.44
CA LEU A 102 12.76 34.01 -76.85
C LEU A 102 12.73 34.01 -75.32
N GLN A 103 11.93 34.88 -74.69
CA GLN A 103 11.74 34.87 -73.23
C GLN A 103 11.11 33.57 -72.74
N ILE A 104 10.12 33.03 -73.46
CA ILE A 104 9.50 31.74 -73.16
C ILE A 104 10.49 30.58 -73.29
N VAL A 105 11.40 30.63 -74.28
CA VAL A 105 12.50 29.65 -74.41
C VAL A 105 13.48 29.75 -73.23
N TYR A 106 13.79 30.96 -72.77
CA TYR A 106 14.62 31.17 -71.58
C TYR A 106 13.98 30.62 -70.30
N ILE A 107 12.69 30.90 -70.09
CA ILE A 107 11.90 30.36 -68.97
C ILE A 107 11.89 28.83 -69.03
N ASN A 108 11.74 28.25 -70.23
CA ASN A 108 11.80 26.82 -70.43
C ASN A 108 13.16 26.23 -70.02
N ASP A 109 14.28 26.84 -70.42
CA ASP A 109 15.62 26.38 -70.03
C ASP A 109 15.86 26.45 -68.51
N LEU A 110 15.37 27.50 -67.85
CA LEU A 110 15.42 27.61 -66.39
C LEU A 110 14.58 26.54 -65.70
N LEU A 111 13.37 26.26 -66.19
CA LEU A 111 12.51 25.20 -65.66
C LEU A 111 13.15 23.83 -65.87
N VAL A 112 13.82 23.58 -67.01
CA VAL A 112 14.58 22.33 -67.25
C VAL A 112 15.78 22.22 -66.29
N LYS A 113 16.46 23.33 -66.00
CA LYS A 113 17.56 23.34 -65.01
C LYS A 113 17.04 23.09 -63.59
N LEU A 114 15.89 23.66 -63.23
CA LEU A 114 15.24 23.41 -61.95
C LEU A 114 14.66 21.99 -61.87
N SER A 115 14.21 21.39 -62.98
CA SER A 115 13.71 20.02 -63.00
C SER A 115 14.78 18.97 -62.65
N LYS A 116 16.06 19.33 -62.82
CA LYS A 116 17.20 18.52 -62.34
C LYS A 116 17.32 18.51 -60.81
N LEU A 117 16.77 19.50 -60.12
CA LEU A 117 16.79 19.63 -58.67
C LEU A 117 15.46 19.24 -58.01
N LEU A 118 14.34 19.41 -58.74
CA LEU A 118 12.99 19.13 -58.28
C LEU A 118 12.08 18.74 -59.43
N ALA A 119 11.44 17.57 -59.34
CA ALA A 119 10.43 17.14 -60.29
C ALA A 119 9.02 17.67 -59.96
N PRO A 120 8.16 17.94 -60.94
CA PRO A 120 6.71 18.07 -60.74
C PRO A 120 6.12 16.78 -60.16
N ASP A 121 5.17 16.87 -59.22
CA ASP A 121 4.52 15.71 -58.59
C ASP A 121 3.82 14.78 -59.61
N ASN A 122 3.34 15.33 -60.72
CA ASN A 122 2.60 14.57 -61.72
C ASN A 122 3.49 14.25 -62.93
N MET A 123 3.79 12.96 -63.11
CA MET A 123 4.58 12.45 -64.22
C MET A 123 4.00 12.76 -65.61
N SER A 124 2.70 12.99 -65.76
CA SER A 124 2.13 13.44 -67.04
C SER A 124 2.61 14.85 -67.44
N TYR A 125 2.80 15.75 -66.47
CA TYR A 125 3.36 17.08 -66.73
C TYR A 125 4.84 16.98 -67.08
N ILE A 126 5.57 16.06 -66.45
CA ILE A 126 6.97 15.77 -66.76
C ILE A 126 7.12 15.35 -68.22
N LEU A 127 6.30 14.40 -68.66
CA LEU A 127 6.38 13.89 -70.03
C LEU A 127 5.95 14.94 -71.06
N LYS A 128 4.88 15.71 -70.80
CA LYS A 128 4.49 16.84 -71.65
C LYS A 128 5.56 17.94 -71.71
N PHE A 129 6.23 18.22 -70.60
CA PHE A 129 7.28 19.23 -70.50
C PHE A 129 8.55 18.82 -71.26
N ILE A 130 8.99 17.56 -71.12
CA ILE A 130 10.28 17.08 -71.64
C ILE A 130 10.18 16.54 -73.07
N VAL A 131 9.08 15.89 -73.42
CA VAL A 131 8.91 15.16 -74.70
C VAL A 131 7.92 15.86 -75.64
N GLY A 132 6.98 16.65 -75.11
CA GLY A 132 5.93 17.32 -75.87
C GLY A 132 4.59 16.55 -75.85
N ASP A 133 3.56 17.04 -76.54
CA ASP A 133 2.18 16.51 -76.43
C ASP A 133 2.02 15.06 -76.97
N ASP A 134 2.95 14.57 -77.80
CA ASP A 134 2.85 13.29 -78.51
C ASP A 134 3.48 12.08 -77.77
N TRP A 135 3.90 12.24 -76.52
CA TRP A 135 4.62 11.19 -75.79
C TRP A 135 3.83 9.88 -75.61
N LEU A 136 2.50 9.95 -75.64
CA LEU A 136 1.58 8.82 -75.46
C LEU A 136 1.75 7.72 -76.52
N TYR A 137 2.16 8.09 -77.74
CA TYR A 137 2.29 7.14 -78.86
C TYR A 137 3.49 6.19 -78.73
N ASN A 138 4.36 6.39 -77.74
CA ASN A 138 5.57 5.57 -77.54
C ASN A 138 5.34 4.32 -76.66
N PHE A 139 4.15 4.14 -76.08
CA PHE A 139 3.88 3.08 -75.10
C PHE A 139 2.71 2.19 -75.54
N SER A 140 2.80 0.88 -75.24
CA SER A 140 1.67 -0.05 -75.45
C SER A 140 0.55 0.23 -74.43
N ILE A 141 -0.67 -0.26 -74.71
CA ILE A 141 -1.84 -0.10 -73.81
C ILE A 141 -1.52 -0.62 -72.40
N GLU A 142 -0.88 -1.80 -72.30
CA GLU A 142 -0.45 -2.39 -71.02
C GLU A 142 0.57 -1.50 -70.28
N THR A 143 1.52 -0.91 -71.01
CA THR A 143 2.53 -0.01 -70.42
C THR A 143 1.92 1.31 -69.98
N LEU A 144 0.88 1.80 -70.68
CA LEU A 144 0.13 3.00 -70.31
C LEU A 144 -0.69 2.80 -69.03
N ASP A 145 -1.24 1.60 -68.81
CA ASP A 145 -1.94 1.27 -67.57
C ASP A 145 -0.97 1.22 -66.37
N GLU A 146 0.23 0.64 -66.54
CA GLU A 146 1.29 0.69 -65.53
C GLU A 146 1.77 2.13 -65.24
N LEU A 147 1.95 2.94 -66.28
CA LEU A 147 2.30 4.36 -66.13
C LEU A 147 1.21 5.14 -65.37
N LEU A 148 -0.07 4.87 -65.65
CA LEU A 148 -1.18 5.52 -64.96
C LEU A 148 -1.24 5.14 -63.47
N PHE A 149 -0.85 3.90 -63.14
CA PHE A 149 -0.65 3.49 -61.76
C PHE A 149 0.52 4.26 -61.10
N TYR A 150 1.68 4.33 -61.76
CA TYR A 150 2.82 5.08 -61.24
C TYR A 150 2.53 6.58 -61.10
N PHE A 151 1.74 7.19 -61.98
CA PHE A 151 1.32 8.59 -61.86
C PHE A 151 0.53 8.87 -60.58
N LYS A 152 -0.13 7.86 -60.02
CA LYS A 152 -0.90 7.97 -58.77
C LYS A 152 -0.06 7.67 -57.53
N MET A 153 0.79 6.64 -57.60
CA MET A 153 1.48 6.09 -56.42
C MET A 153 2.95 6.51 -56.29
N PHE A 154 3.58 6.98 -57.35
CA PHE A 154 5.00 7.36 -57.35
C PHE A 154 5.15 8.87 -57.29
N THR A 155 5.91 9.35 -56.30
CA THR A 155 6.24 10.78 -56.16
C THR A 155 7.66 10.99 -56.67
N PRO A 156 7.84 11.70 -57.80
CA PRO A 156 9.16 11.95 -58.34
C PRO A 156 9.89 13.03 -57.52
N LEU A 157 11.21 12.87 -57.34
CA LEU A 157 12.08 13.81 -56.64
C LEU A 157 13.03 14.50 -57.62
N HIS A 158 13.78 13.72 -58.41
CA HIS A 158 14.77 14.21 -59.37
C HIS A 158 14.56 13.59 -60.75
N ILE A 159 14.79 14.36 -61.81
CA ILE A 159 14.72 13.87 -63.19
C ILE A 159 15.98 14.29 -63.94
N TYR A 160 16.56 13.35 -64.68
CA TYR A 160 17.65 13.65 -65.58
C TYR A 160 17.56 12.84 -66.87
N ASP A 161 18.11 13.45 -67.93
CA ASP A 161 18.28 12.84 -69.24
C ASP A 161 19.73 12.32 -69.35
N THR A 162 19.88 11.10 -69.84
CA THR A 162 21.20 10.45 -69.99
C THR A 162 22.07 11.11 -71.08
N ASP A 163 21.47 11.78 -72.07
CA ASP A 163 22.22 12.39 -73.18
C ASP A 163 22.76 13.81 -72.86
N LEU A 164 22.20 14.50 -71.86
CA LEU A 164 22.62 15.85 -71.42
C LEU A 164 23.68 15.86 -70.31
N HIS A 165 24.16 14.68 -69.89
CA HIS A 165 25.15 14.51 -68.82
C HIS A 165 26.40 13.76 -69.29
N ALA A 166 27.07 14.29 -70.32
CA ALA A 166 28.52 14.14 -70.46
C ALA A 166 29.21 15.19 -69.55
N PRO A 167 30.33 14.88 -68.87
CA PRO A 167 30.95 15.81 -67.93
C PRO A 167 31.55 17.00 -68.70
N GLN A 168 30.83 18.13 -68.75
CA GLN A 168 31.45 19.41 -69.07
C GLN A 168 32.12 19.97 -67.82
N ALA A 169 33.24 19.37 -67.45
CA ALA A 169 34.26 20.00 -66.62
C ALA A 169 35.51 20.16 -67.47
N GLN A 170 35.53 21.22 -68.29
CA GLN A 170 36.73 21.86 -68.81
C GLN A 170 36.32 23.19 -69.48
N LEU A 171 36.44 24.29 -68.73
CA LEU A 171 36.72 25.61 -69.30
C LEU A 171 37.97 26.15 -68.61
N LYS A 172 39.09 25.82 -69.27
CA LYS A 172 40.39 26.51 -69.37
C LYS A 172 41.37 26.54 -68.19
N ASP A 173 42.46 25.85 -68.49
CA ASP A 173 43.83 25.82 -67.93
C ASP A 173 44.66 27.11 -68.14
N LYS A 174 45.86 27.08 -67.50
CA LYS A 174 47.18 27.72 -67.81
C LYS A 174 47.46 29.01 -67.02
N GLU A 175 48.57 29.23 -66.32
CA GLU A 175 50.00 28.78 -66.31
C GLU A 175 50.47 28.68 -64.84
N SER A 176 51.10 27.60 -64.35
CA SER A 176 52.52 27.21 -64.36
C SER A 176 53.50 28.15 -63.62
N ASP A 177 54.28 27.49 -62.75
CA ASP A 177 55.61 27.85 -62.21
C ASP A 177 55.60 28.92 -61.07
N ASP A 178 56.26 28.76 -59.93
CA ASP A 178 57.48 28.00 -59.67
C ASP A 178 57.72 27.76 -58.16
N GLU A 179 58.47 26.69 -57.91
CA GLU A 179 59.49 26.52 -56.87
C GLU A 179 59.20 26.31 -55.35
N ASN A 180 59.57 25.09 -54.96
CA ASN A 180 60.60 24.74 -53.95
C ASN A 180 60.22 24.42 -52.49
N LYS A 181 60.32 23.10 -52.24
CA LYS A 181 61.20 22.43 -51.25
C LYS A 181 60.75 22.22 -49.79
N GLU A 182 60.55 20.92 -49.56
CA GLU A 182 61.21 20.08 -48.54
C GLU A 182 60.79 20.14 -47.06
N LYS A 183 60.16 19.01 -46.69
CA LYS A 183 60.58 18.05 -45.64
C LYS A 183 60.42 18.40 -44.15
N LYS A 184 59.75 17.42 -43.53
CA LYS A 184 59.99 16.77 -42.23
C LYS A 184 59.27 17.31 -40.99
N ASP A 185 58.13 16.66 -40.75
CA ASP A 185 57.89 15.71 -39.66
C ASP A 185 58.15 16.12 -38.18
N LYS A 186 57.02 16.00 -37.44
CA LYS A 186 56.86 15.28 -36.14
C LYS A 186 57.03 16.07 -34.82
N PRO A 187 56.39 15.60 -33.71
CA PRO A 187 55.12 16.17 -33.24
C PRO A 187 55.01 16.37 -31.70
N ARG A 188 53.79 16.70 -31.23
CA ARG A 188 53.22 16.67 -29.85
C ARG A 188 53.65 17.83 -28.95
N SER A 189 52.81 18.43 -28.07
CA SER A 189 51.56 18.03 -27.40
C SER A 189 50.84 19.22 -26.70
N LYS A 190 49.50 19.11 -26.56
CA LYS A 190 48.60 19.45 -25.40
C LYS A 190 48.42 20.90 -24.86
N SER A 191 47.15 21.38 -24.98
CA SER A 191 46.10 21.52 -23.92
C SER A 191 45.76 22.88 -23.24
N LEU A 192 44.43 23.11 -23.15
CA LEU A 192 43.55 23.65 -22.07
C LEU A 192 43.00 25.11 -22.12
N ASP A 193 41.63 25.15 -22.13
CA ASP A 193 40.59 25.99 -21.46
C ASP A 193 40.68 27.54 -21.46
N SER A 194 39.62 28.38 -21.36
CA SER A 194 38.26 28.34 -20.74
C SER A 194 37.33 29.50 -21.22
N SER A 195 36.02 29.38 -20.89
CA SER A 195 35.02 30.40 -20.44
C SER A 195 34.32 31.45 -21.36
N ASP A 196 32.97 31.37 -21.36
CA ASP A 196 31.90 32.37 -21.05
C ASP A 196 31.62 33.67 -21.83
N GLU A 197 30.39 34.17 -21.57
CA GLU A 197 29.44 35.05 -22.27
C GLU A 197 29.78 36.56 -22.43
N ASP A 198 28.90 37.20 -23.24
CA ASP A 198 28.39 38.60 -23.23
C ASP A 198 28.83 39.66 -24.26
N MET A 199 27.78 40.20 -24.92
CA MET A 199 27.48 41.58 -25.41
C MET A 199 28.50 42.34 -26.28
N ASP A 200 28.10 42.79 -27.49
CA ASP A 200 27.52 44.14 -27.71
C ASP A 200 27.27 44.52 -29.21
N THR A 201 26.08 45.10 -29.42
CA THR A 201 25.62 46.21 -30.30
C THR A 201 26.14 46.58 -31.73
N VAL A 202 25.16 46.62 -32.66
CA VAL A 202 24.72 47.75 -33.55
C VAL A 202 25.69 48.37 -34.59
N SER A 203 25.32 48.31 -35.88
CA SER A 203 24.98 49.51 -36.71
C SER A 203 24.65 49.21 -38.20
N LYS A 204 23.48 49.71 -38.62
CA LYS A 204 23.07 50.36 -39.90
C LYS A 204 23.55 49.79 -41.24
N LEU A 205 22.63 49.35 -42.11
CA LEU A 205 21.79 50.14 -43.04
C LEU A 205 22.59 50.80 -44.18
N ASP A 206 22.15 50.44 -45.39
CA ASP A 206 22.25 51.15 -46.66
C ASP A 206 23.62 51.13 -47.37
N ASP A 207 23.77 50.23 -48.35
CA ASP A 207 23.54 50.70 -49.72
C ASP A 207 23.38 49.57 -50.76
N ILE A 208 22.51 49.90 -51.69
CA ILE A 208 21.90 49.12 -52.76
C ILE A 208 22.86 49.07 -53.98
N LEU A 209 22.93 47.89 -54.62
CA LEU A 209 23.33 47.64 -56.01
C LEU A 209 24.77 48.01 -56.43
N THR A 210 25.63 47.01 -56.64
CA THR A 210 26.39 46.84 -57.90
C THR A 210 27.20 45.53 -57.94
N ASN A 211 26.68 44.62 -58.76
CA ASN A 211 27.29 43.46 -59.39
C ASN A 211 27.77 42.24 -58.54
N PRO A 212 27.31 41.02 -58.92
CA PRO A 212 27.57 39.76 -58.22
C PRO A 212 28.76 38.98 -58.84
N PHE A 213 29.22 37.97 -58.10
CA PHE A 213 30.33 37.03 -58.37
C PHE A 213 31.74 37.46 -57.92
N SER A 214 32.14 37.00 -56.75
CA SER A 214 33.16 35.94 -56.60
C SER A 214 33.43 35.70 -55.12
N SER A 215 33.16 34.48 -54.69
CA SER A 215 33.64 33.88 -53.45
C SER A 215 35.13 33.63 -53.54
N ASN A 216 35.88 33.80 -52.45
CA ASN A 216 36.97 32.88 -52.13
C ASN A 216 37.13 32.67 -50.63
N ASP A 217 37.24 31.37 -50.35
CA ASP A 217 37.70 30.63 -49.16
C ASP A 217 36.97 30.80 -47.83
N ASN A 218 36.29 29.76 -47.35
CA ASN A 218 36.87 28.50 -46.84
C ASN A 218 37.88 28.75 -45.71
N SER A 219 37.39 28.65 -44.48
CA SER A 219 37.62 27.47 -43.64
C SER A 219 36.97 27.76 -42.28
N LEU A 220 36.14 26.88 -41.73
CA LEU A 220 36.44 25.82 -40.75
C LEU A 220 35.09 25.46 -40.09
N PRO A 221 34.94 24.41 -39.25
CA PRO A 221 35.77 23.23 -39.05
C PRO A 221 34.95 21.92 -39.04
N MET A 222 35.63 20.80 -39.19
CA MET A 222 35.17 19.54 -38.59
C MET A 222 35.25 19.65 -37.06
N ILE A 223 34.18 19.24 -36.37
CA ILE A 223 34.27 18.81 -34.96
C ILE A 223 33.77 17.37 -34.88
N PHE A 224 34.70 16.51 -34.46
CA PHE A 224 34.49 15.14 -34.03
C PHE A 224 33.80 15.11 -32.65
N ILE A 225 32.89 14.15 -32.46
CA ILE A 225 32.40 13.75 -31.13
C ILE A 225 33.47 12.86 -30.49
N ASN A 226 33.90 13.18 -29.27
CA ASN A 226 34.73 12.31 -28.44
C ASN A 226 34.14 12.21 -27.04
N ASP A 227 34.08 10.97 -26.56
CA ASP A 227 33.70 10.54 -25.21
C ASP A 227 34.52 11.21 -24.09
N GLU A 228 33.93 11.40 -22.90
CA GLU A 228 34.65 11.74 -21.65
C GLU A 228 34.54 10.60 -20.61
N LYS A 229 35.68 9.95 -20.25
CA LYS A 229 36.53 10.09 -19.02
C LYS A 229 35.93 9.45 -17.74
N ASN A 230 36.63 8.72 -16.87
CA ASN A 230 38.04 8.37 -16.66
C ASN A 230 38.14 7.28 -15.57
N SER A 231 39.03 6.28 -15.66
CA SER A 231 40.03 5.98 -14.61
C SER A 231 41.06 4.88 -14.99
N LYS A 232 42.28 5.16 -14.56
CA LYS A 232 43.61 4.52 -14.72
C LYS A 232 43.71 3.02 -14.34
N LYS A 233 44.48 2.21 -15.10
CA LYS A 233 45.81 1.63 -14.75
C LYS A 233 46.27 0.48 -15.70
N LYS A 234 47.51 0.63 -16.19
CA LYS A 234 48.62 -0.33 -16.52
C LYS A 234 48.39 -1.75 -17.11
N SER A 235 49.28 -2.06 -18.07
CA SER A 235 49.93 -3.35 -18.46
C SER A 235 49.05 -4.44 -19.11
N THR A 236 49.43 -5.22 -20.14
CA THR A 236 50.73 -5.62 -20.76
C THR A 236 50.47 -6.49 -22.02
N LEU A 237 51.41 -6.46 -22.99
CA LEU A 237 51.75 -7.48 -24.02
C LEU A 237 50.72 -7.95 -25.09
N GLY A 238 50.98 -7.60 -26.36
CA GLY A 238 51.90 -8.38 -27.23
C GLY A 238 51.31 -9.31 -28.33
N PRO A 239 51.93 -9.41 -29.53
CA PRO A 239 51.28 -9.80 -30.81
C PRO A 239 51.86 -11.07 -31.50
N LEU A 240 51.01 -11.94 -32.05
CA LEU A 240 51.41 -13.10 -32.88
C LEU A 240 50.20 -13.49 -33.77
N THR A 241 50.23 -13.81 -35.07
CA THR A 241 51.20 -13.85 -36.18
C THR A 241 50.36 -14.32 -37.40
N ARG A 242 50.38 -13.60 -38.53
CA ARG A 242 49.86 -14.12 -39.82
C ARG A 242 50.99 -14.82 -40.58
N SER A 243 50.66 -15.93 -41.24
CA SER A 243 51.58 -16.73 -42.07
C SER A 243 51.56 -16.32 -43.54
N ILE A 244 52.73 -16.47 -44.16
CA ILE A 244 53.16 -16.15 -45.53
C ILE A 244 52.59 -17.15 -46.58
N SER A 245 51.77 -18.12 -46.16
CA SER A 245 51.33 -19.27 -46.96
C SER A 245 50.30 -18.99 -48.08
N ASP A 246 49.56 -17.88 -48.08
CA ASP A 246 48.54 -17.62 -49.13
C ASP A 246 48.80 -16.37 -49.98
N LEU A 247 49.95 -15.72 -49.77
CA LEU A 247 50.44 -14.61 -50.60
C LEU A 247 50.95 -15.06 -51.98
N LEU A 248 51.04 -16.36 -52.29
CA LEU A 248 51.76 -16.86 -53.47
C LEU A 248 51.10 -18.03 -54.23
N LYS A 249 49.80 -18.28 -54.06
CA LYS A 249 49.02 -19.14 -54.97
C LYS A 249 47.92 -18.30 -55.61
N ASP A 250 48.28 -17.48 -56.59
CA ASP A 250 48.16 -17.83 -58.01
C ASP A 250 46.81 -18.51 -58.32
N ARG A 251 45.88 -17.70 -58.83
CA ARG A 251 45.57 -17.63 -60.27
C ARG A 251 44.63 -18.76 -60.70
N SER A 252 43.36 -18.58 -60.36
CA SER A 252 42.25 -18.69 -61.33
C SER A 252 40.92 -18.30 -60.67
N SER A 253 40.21 -17.36 -61.30
CA SER A 253 38.85 -16.86 -60.99
C SER A 253 38.72 -16.00 -59.71
N SER A 254 38.05 -14.85 -59.64
CA SER A 254 37.36 -14.00 -60.62
C SER A 254 37.09 -12.62 -59.96
N LYS A 255 37.30 -11.55 -60.73
CA LYS A 255 36.79 -10.15 -60.62
C LYS A 255 36.81 -9.43 -59.24
N LYS A 256 37.79 -8.52 -59.09
CA LYS A 256 37.81 -7.41 -58.12
C LYS A 256 36.87 -6.26 -58.55
N LYS A 257 35.97 -5.81 -57.67
CA LYS A 257 35.40 -4.44 -57.67
C LYS A 257 36.31 -3.52 -56.83
N LYS A 258 36.64 -2.35 -57.37
CA LYS A 258 37.39 -1.27 -56.71
C LYS A 258 36.48 -0.48 -55.74
N LYS A 259 37.04 -0.10 -54.59
CA LYS A 259 36.50 0.90 -53.65
C LYS A 259 36.62 2.29 -54.27
N SER A 260 35.53 3.06 -54.28
CA SER A 260 35.47 4.45 -54.73
C SER A 260 35.72 5.42 -53.57
N THR A 261 36.66 6.34 -53.80
CA THR A 261 36.76 7.64 -53.13
C THR A 261 35.69 8.57 -53.68
N SER A 262 35.12 9.41 -52.79
CA SER A 262 34.05 10.39 -53.01
C SER A 262 33.93 10.95 -54.43
N LYS A 263 32.89 10.52 -55.14
CA LYS A 263 32.29 11.22 -56.28
C LYS A 263 30.80 11.35 -55.99
N THR A 264 30.21 12.49 -56.31
CA THR A 264 28.75 12.67 -56.42
C THR A 264 28.21 11.58 -57.36
N HIS A 265 27.54 10.57 -56.80
CA HIS A 265 27.06 9.39 -57.53
C HIS A 265 25.54 9.40 -57.50
N ASP A 266 24.91 9.77 -58.62
CA ASP A 266 23.51 9.39 -58.82
C ASP A 266 23.10 9.19 -60.29
N ASN A 267 24.04 9.30 -61.24
CA ASN A 267 23.74 9.21 -62.65
C ASN A 267 24.20 7.86 -63.21
N MET A 268 23.23 7.03 -63.63
CA MET A 268 23.49 5.84 -64.44
C MET A 268 23.96 6.27 -65.83
N THR A 269 24.93 5.56 -66.37
CA THR A 269 25.37 5.76 -67.76
C THR A 269 24.29 5.28 -68.74
N LYS A 270 24.29 5.81 -69.97
CA LYS A 270 23.35 5.38 -71.03
C LYS A 270 23.43 3.87 -71.27
N GLU A 271 24.64 3.31 -71.24
CA GLU A 271 24.91 1.87 -71.40
C GLU A 271 24.29 1.02 -70.27
N GLU A 272 24.42 1.47 -69.01
CA GLU A 272 23.79 0.80 -67.86
C GLU A 272 22.26 0.86 -67.97
N CYS A 273 21.68 2.00 -68.34
CA CYS A 273 20.24 2.12 -68.53
C CYS A 273 19.71 1.22 -69.66
N GLU A 274 20.43 1.09 -70.77
CA GLU A 274 20.06 0.20 -71.87
C GLU A 274 20.12 -1.28 -71.48
N GLU A 275 21.07 -1.68 -70.61
CA GLU A 275 21.13 -3.04 -70.06
C GLU A 275 19.90 -3.39 -69.22
N PHE A 276 19.39 -2.44 -68.43
CA PHE A 276 18.16 -2.64 -67.65
C PHE A 276 16.90 -2.64 -68.51
N LEU A 277 16.81 -1.75 -69.51
CA LEU A 277 15.63 -1.60 -70.36
C LEU A 277 15.46 -2.77 -71.36
N LYS A 278 16.55 -3.33 -71.91
CA LYS A 278 16.51 -4.36 -72.96
C LYS A 278 15.50 -4.00 -74.08
N ASP A 279 14.46 -4.83 -74.25
CA ASP A 279 13.35 -4.68 -75.23
C ASP A 279 12.10 -3.98 -74.66
N LYS A 280 12.14 -3.52 -73.40
CA LYS A 280 11.00 -2.85 -72.75
C LYS A 280 11.16 -1.33 -72.82
N ASN A 281 10.02 -0.63 -72.96
CA ASN A 281 10.00 0.84 -72.97
C ASN A 281 10.02 1.46 -71.56
N MET A 282 9.84 0.65 -70.50
CA MET A 282 9.85 1.08 -69.10
C MET A 282 10.37 0.00 -68.16
N VAL A 283 11.20 0.38 -67.19
CA VAL A 283 11.66 -0.50 -66.08
C VAL A 283 11.77 0.29 -64.78
N VAL A 284 11.43 -0.35 -63.64
CA VAL A 284 11.58 0.21 -62.29
C VAL A 284 12.68 -0.54 -61.54
N ILE A 285 13.63 0.19 -60.97
CA ILE A 285 14.76 -0.36 -60.20
C ILE A 285 14.82 0.24 -58.80
N LYS A 286 15.47 -0.47 -57.87
CA LYS A 286 15.68 0.03 -56.50
C LYS A 286 16.69 1.18 -56.49
N ASN A 287 16.45 2.19 -55.65
CA ASN A 287 17.43 3.22 -55.38
C ASN A 287 18.28 2.81 -54.16
N SER A 288 19.46 2.22 -54.39
CA SER A 288 20.29 1.59 -53.35
C SER A 288 21.43 2.46 -52.81
N GLU A 289 21.51 3.74 -53.16
CA GLU A 289 22.63 4.63 -52.82
C GLU A 289 22.17 6.03 -52.33
N SER A 290 21.19 6.09 -51.43
CA SER A 290 20.65 7.36 -50.87
C SER A 290 21.06 7.61 -49.41
N ASP A 291 21.27 8.87 -49.05
CA ASP A 291 21.57 9.29 -47.66
C ASP A 291 20.35 9.27 -46.72
N SER A 292 19.12 9.16 -47.26
CA SER A 292 17.87 9.18 -46.48
C SER A 292 17.29 7.77 -46.27
N VAL A 293 16.90 7.45 -45.03
CA VAL A 293 16.26 6.16 -44.68
C VAL A 293 14.95 5.94 -45.46
N ILE A 294 14.22 7.02 -45.76
CA ILE A 294 12.97 6.94 -46.53
C ILE A 294 13.26 6.64 -48.00
N GLU A 295 14.28 7.27 -48.59
CA GLU A 295 14.70 6.97 -49.98
C GLU A 295 15.28 5.56 -50.08
N GLU A 296 16.04 5.09 -49.08
CA GLU A 296 16.61 3.75 -49.09
C GLU A 296 15.53 2.66 -48.92
N LYS A 297 14.42 2.97 -48.23
CA LYS A 297 13.34 2.01 -47.94
C LYS A 297 12.17 2.07 -48.93
N PHE A 298 11.85 3.23 -49.49
CA PHE A 298 10.70 3.44 -50.39
C PHE A 298 11.09 4.00 -51.76
N GLY A 299 12.35 4.39 -51.94
CA GLY A 299 12.86 5.00 -53.16
C GLY A 299 13.10 4.01 -54.29
N ALA A 300 12.79 4.44 -55.51
CA ALA A 300 13.01 3.72 -56.75
C ALA A 300 13.41 4.68 -57.88
N LYS A 301 14.00 4.13 -58.94
CA LYS A 301 14.26 4.85 -60.19
C LYS A 301 13.39 4.23 -61.29
N ILE A 302 12.63 5.07 -62.00
CA ILE A 302 11.84 4.69 -63.17
C ILE A 302 12.63 5.12 -64.42
N LEU A 303 12.92 4.16 -65.29
CA LEU A 303 13.62 4.35 -66.56
C LEU A 303 12.59 4.32 -67.68
N LEU A 304 12.56 5.36 -68.52
CA LEU A 304 11.67 5.47 -69.69
C LEU A 304 12.47 5.66 -70.97
N ARG A 305 12.23 4.81 -71.97
CA ARG A 305 12.89 4.86 -73.28
C ARG A 305 12.05 5.67 -74.28
N PHE A 306 12.66 6.69 -74.88
CA PHE A 306 12.11 7.44 -76.03
C PHE A 306 13.04 7.29 -77.24
N PRO A 307 12.56 7.54 -78.48
CA PRO A 307 13.34 7.31 -79.70
C PRO A 307 14.72 7.97 -79.72
N ASN A 308 14.87 9.15 -79.08
CA ASN A 308 16.09 9.95 -79.11
C ASN A 308 16.74 10.21 -77.73
N LYS A 309 16.24 9.62 -76.64
CA LYS A 309 16.75 9.83 -75.26
C LYS A 309 16.21 8.83 -74.24
N ILE A 310 16.89 8.69 -73.09
CA ILE A 310 16.41 7.91 -71.94
C ILE A 310 16.19 8.84 -70.75
N LEU A 311 14.98 8.80 -70.19
CA LEU A 311 14.62 9.60 -69.02
C LEU A 311 14.74 8.74 -67.76
N VAL A 312 15.47 9.23 -66.77
CA VAL A 312 15.56 8.62 -65.45
C VAL A 312 14.82 9.49 -64.44
N ILE A 313 13.82 8.91 -63.79
CA ILE A 313 13.01 9.56 -62.77
C ILE A 313 13.31 8.89 -61.43
N VAL A 314 13.98 9.61 -60.52
CA VAL A 314 14.27 9.16 -59.16
C VAL A 314 13.18 9.69 -58.25
N GLY A 315 12.61 8.84 -57.40
CA GLY A 315 11.51 9.21 -56.51
C GLY A 315 11.20 8.10 -55.51
N PHE A 316 10.07 8.19 -54.84
CA PHE A 316 9.63 7.18 -53.88
C PHE A 316 8.16 6.82 -54.06
N PHE A 317 7.83 5.58 -53.71
CA PHE A 317 6.44 5.13 -53.67
C PHE A 317 5.77 5.60 -52.38
N LYS A 318 4.56 6.18 -52.50
CA LYS A 318 3.72 6.46 -51.33
C LYS A 318 3.32 5.16 -50.66
N ASP A 319 3.32 5.15 -49.34
CA ASP A 319 2.91 3.96 -48.57
C ASP A 319 1.41 3.73 -48.74
N ASP A 320 1.02 2.54 -49.18
CA ASP A 320 -0.38 2.16 -49.41
C ASP A 320 -0.92 1.37 -48.22
N LEU A 321 -1.43 2.13 -47.24
CA LEU A 321 -1.90 1.60 -45.96
C LEU A 321 -3.03 0.56 -46.10
N ILE A 322 -3.82 0.64 -47.17
CA ILE A 322 -5.00 -0.21 -47.38
C ILE A 322 -4.70 -1.32 -48.40
N ASN A 323 -3.49 -1.36 -48.97
CA ASN A 323 -3.10 -2.29 -50.03
C ASN A 323 -4.03 -2.23 -51.26
N VAL A 324 -4.61 -1.05 -51.54
CA VAL A 324 -5.52 -0.82 -52.68
C VAL A 324 -4.81 -1.09 -54.01
N ALA A 325 -3.52 -0.84 -54.09
CA ALA A 325 -2.67 -1.07 -55.25
C ALA A 325 -2.72 -2.53 -55.72
N TYR A 326 -2.84 -3.51 -54.81
CA TYR A 326 -2.94 -4.93 -55.18
C TYR A 326 -4.24 -5.31 -55.91
N THR A 327 -5.19 -4.38 -56.05
CA THR A 327 -6.42 -4.60 -56.82
C THR A 327 -6.23 -4.41 -58.33
N GLN A 328 -5.14 -3.76 -58.76
CA GLN A 328 -4.81 -3.56 -60.18
C GLN A 328 -4.42 -4.88 -60.85
N GLY A 329 -4.82 -5.06 -62.12
CA GLY A 329 -4.71 -6.34 -62.85
C GLY A 329 -3.31 -6.98 -62.76
N PHE A 330 -2.27 -6.24 -63.16
CA PHE A 330 -0.90 -6.76 -63.19
C PHE A 330 -0.33 -7.08 -61.79
N LEU A 331 -0.66 -6.28 -60.77
CA LEU A 331 -0.23 -6.52 -59.38
C LEU A 331 -0.99 -7.69 -58.74
N LYS A 332 -2.28 -7.84 -59.07
CA LYS A 332 -3.12 -8.95 -58.60
C LYS A 332 -2.65 -10.29 -59.15
N GLU A 333 -2.26 -10.34 -60.42
CA GLU A 333 -1.66 -11.53 -61.04
C GLU A 333 -0.34 -11.89 -60.37
N LYS A 334 0.55 -10.90 -60.17
CA LYS A 334 1.82 -11.10 -59.44
C LYS A 334 1.59 -11.60 -58.01
N HIS A 335 0.63 -11.01 -57.29
CA HIS A 335 0.30 -11.39 -55.91
C HIS A 335 -0.24 -12.83 -55.83
N THR A 336 -1.10 -13.21 -56.79
CA THR A 336 -1.67 -14.57 -56.86
C THR A 336 -0.59 -15.60 -57.19
N SER A 337 0.30 -15.28 -58.14
CA SER A 337 1.46 -16.11 -58.50
C SER A 337 2.41 -16.31 -57.32
N LEU A 338 2.76 -15.23 -56.62
CA LEU A 338 3.63 -15.29 -55.44
C LEU A 338 2.99 -16.11 -54.30
N LYS A 339 1.69 -15.90 -54.02
CA LYS A 339 0.98 -16.65 -52.97
C LYS A 339 0.95 -18.16 -53.27
N ALA A 340 0.73 -18.53 -54.53
CA ALA A 340 0.84 -19.93 -54.96
C ALA A 340 2.26 -20.47 -54.74
N MET A 341 3.29 -19.74 -55.19
CA MET A 341 4.68 -20.16 -55.07
C MET A 341 5.17 -20.30 -53.61
N LEU A 342 4.76 -19.39 -52.71
CA LEU A 342 5.12 -19.45 -51.28
C LEU A 342 4.50 -20.65 -50.56
N ASN A 343 3.35 -21.14 -51.03
CA ASN A 343 2.72 -22.34 -50.50
C ASN A 343 3.47 -23.61 -50.91
N TYR A 344 3.99 -23.68 -52.15
CA TYR A 344 4.69 -24.87 -52.66
C TYR A 344 6.20 -24.91 -52.32
N ASN A 345 6.95 -23.80 -52.43
CA ASN A 345 8.42 -23.80 -52.37
C ASN A 345 9.04 -23.59 -50.98
N ILE A 346 8.23 -23.28 -49.95
CA ILE A 346 8.71 -22.94 -48.59
C ILE A 346 7.88 -23.64 -47.50
N LEU A 347 7.82 -24.96 -47.46
CA LEU A 347 7.05 -25.67 -46.42
C LEU A 347 7.54 -25.41 -44.98
N LEU A 348 8.84 -25.12 -44.79
CA LEU A 348 9.48 -24.97 -43.47
C LEU A 348 9.09 -23.69 -42.71
N VAL A 349 8.50 -22.70 -43.38
CA VAL A 349 8.08 -21.43 -42.77
C VAL A 349 6.57 -21.48 -42.50
N PRO A 350 6.10 -21.15 -41.29
CA PRO A 350 4.67 -21.13 -40.96
C PRO A 350 3.85 -20.19 -41.85
N SER A 351 2.60 -20.56 -42.12
CA SER A 351 1.66 -19.76 -42.92
C SER A 351 1.45 -18.36 -42.33
N TYR A 352 1.30 -18.24 -41.01
CA TYR A 352 1.12 -16.94 -40.35
C TYR A 352 2.28 -15.97 -40.61
N PHE A 353 3.52 -16.47 -40.63
CA PHE A 353 4.71 -15.65 -40.83
C PHE A 353 4.79 -15.19 -42.28
N LYS A 354 4.47 -16.07 -43.23
CA LYS A 354 4.38 -15.73 -44.66
C LYS A 354 3.33 -14.64 -44.90
N GLU A 355 2.13 -14.80 -44.34
CA GLU A 355 1.04 -13.84 -44.53
C GLU A 355 1.35 -12.47 -43.91
N LYS A 356 1.94 -12.44 -42.72
CA LYS A 356 2.37 -11.19 -42.09
C LYS A 356 3.53 -10.52 -42.82
N PHE A 357 4.48 -11.31 -43.35
CA PHE A 357 5.58 -10.77 -44.16
C PHE A 357 5.04 -10.14 -45.44
N MET A 358 4.08 -10.82 -46.10
CA MET A 358 3.40 -10.31 -47.30
C MET A 358 2.71 -8.96 -47.05
N LYS A 359 2.08 -8.79 -45.89
CA LYS A 359 1.43 -7.52 -45.50
C LYS A 359 2.42 -6.38 -45.21
N GLN A 360 3.70 -6.69 -45.01
CA GLN A 360 4.74 -5.70 -44.69
C GLN A 360 5.64 -5.36 -45.87
N LEU A 361 5.51 -6.09 -46.98
CA LEU A 361 6.25 -5.78 -48.20
C LEU A 361 5.85 -4.39 -48.67
N THR A 362 6.86 -3.53 -48.82
CA THR A 362 6.65 -2.22 -49.43
C THR A 362 6.22 -2.42 -50.88
N LEU A 363 5.38 -1.52 -51.37
CA LEU A 363 4.94 -1.52 -52.77
C LEU A 363 6.13 -1.55 -53.73
N ARG A 364 7.21 -0.82 -53.40
CA ARG A 364 8.49 -0.83 -54.11
C ARG A 364 9.09 -2.24 -54.19
N ASP A 365 9.30 -2.89 -53.05
CA ASP A 365 9.95 -4.21 -53.02
C ASP A 365 9.11 -5.26 -53.74
N PHE A 366 7.78 -5.15 -53.65
CA PHE A 366 6.87 -6.01 -54.38
C PHE A 366 6.95 -5.79 -55.90
N ILE A 367 7.12 -4.56 -56.39
CA ILE A 367 7.23 -4.25 -57.82
C ILE A 367 8.59 -4.72 -58.37
N VAL A 368 9.69 -4.35 -57.71
CA VAL A 368 11.04 -4.55 -58.26
C VAL A 368 11.56 -5.98 -58.09
N ALA A 369 11.22 -6.67 -57.01
CA ALA A 369 11.77 -8.00 -56.76
C ALA A 369 11.02 -9.11 -57.53
N ASP A 370 11.79 -10.10 -57.98
CA ASP A 370 11.24 -11.34 -58.54
C ASP A 370 10.68 -12.25 -57.44
N ASN A 371 9.73 -13.11 -57.81
CA ASN A 371 9.07 -14.02 -56.87
C ASN A 371 10.07 -14.94 -56.14
N ASP A 372 11.11 -15.41 -56.82
CA ASP A 372 12.19 -16.21 -56.23
C ASP A 372 13.01 -15.44 -55.18
N SER A 373 13.28 -14.16 -55.45
CA SER A 373 14.05 -13.29 -54.55
C SER A 373 13.29 -13.07 -53.23
N ILE A 374 11.99 -12.76 -53.32
CA ILE A 374 11.10 -12.61 -52.16
C ILE A 374 11.03 -13.92 -51.36
N SER A 375 10.95 -15.07 -52.05
CA SER A 375 10.91 -16.39 -51.41
C SER A 375 12.18 -16.68 -50.59
N THR A 376 13.34 -16.26 -51.10
CA THR A 376 14.64 -16.45 -50.44
C THR A 376 14.79 -15.51 -49.24
N ASP A 377 14.32 -14.28 -49.36
CA ASP A 377 14.32 -13.29 -48.29
C ASP A 377 13.45 -13.73 -47.10
N ILE A 378 12.27 -14.32 -47.36
CA ILE A 378 11.41 -14.88 -46.30
C ILE A 378 12.14 -15.99 -45.53
N LYS A 379 12.82 -16.90 -46.24
CA LYS A 379 13.62 -17.97 -45.59
C LYS A 379 14.72 -17.38 -44.71
N ARG A 380 15.46 -16.38 -45.22
CA ARG A 380 16.54 -15.73 -44.48
C ARG A 380 16.03 -15.05 -43.21
N LYS A 381 14.95 -14.27 -43.32
CA LYS A 381 14.35 -13.53 -42.20
C LYS A 381 13.74 -14.46 -41.15
N TYR A 382 13.14 -15.58 -41.56
CA TYR A 382 12.63 -16.57 -40.62
C TYR A 382 13.74 -17.30 -39.85
N ASN A 383 14.85 -17.63 -40.51
CA ASN A 383 16.00 -18.22 -39.83
C ASN A 383 16.63 -17.25 -38.81
N ASP A 384 16.70 -15.96 -39.17
CA ASP A 384 17.17 -14.90 -38.27
C ASP A 384 16.24 -14.75 -37.05
N TYR A 385 14.92 -14.76 -37.25
CA TYR A 385 13.95 -14.80 -36.17
C TYR A 385 14.15 -16.01 -35.23
N LYS A 386 14.38 -17.22 -35.77
CA LYS A 386 14.68 -18.41 -34.95
C LYS A 386 15.94 -18.24 -34.12
N ASN A 387 16.97 -17.59 -34.67
CA ASN A 387 18.21 -17.31 -33.95
C ASN A 387 18.00 -16.31 -32.80
N LEU A 388 17.07 -15.35 -32.95
CA LEU A 388 16.71 -14.42 -31.88
C LEU A 388 15.91 -15.10 -30.76
N GLN A 389 14.97 -15.99 -31.11
CA GLN A 389 14.14 -16.71 -30.13
C GLN A 389 14.96 -17.65 -29.22
N GLY A 390 16.08 -18.19 -29.71
CA GLY A 390 16.93 -19.11 -28.95
C GLY A 390 17.90 -18.45 -27.95
N LYS A 391 17.96 -17.12 -27.88
CA LYS A 391 18.94 -16.40 -27.04
C LYS A 391 18.36 -16.02 -25.66
N PRO A 392 19.16 -16.06 -24.58
CA PRO A 392 18.77 -15.50 -23.28
C PRO A 392 18.47 -14.01 -23.37
N LEU A 393 17.50 -13.53 -22.57
CA LEU A 393 17.02 -12.14 -22.58
C LEU A 393 18.15 -11.11 -22.43
N LEU A 394 19.09 -11.34 -21.52
CA LEU A 394 20.21 -10.41 -21.27
C LEU A 394 21.12 -10.26 -22.50
N VAL A 395 21.34 -11.35 -23.24
CA VAL A 395 22.14 -11.34 -24.48
C VAL A 395 21.39 -10.58 -25.57
N LEU A 396 20.08 -10.81 -25.70
CA LEU A 396 19.22 -10.14 -26.67
C LEU A 396 19.17 -8.62 -26.43
N VAL A 397 19.05 -8.18 -25.17
CA VAL A 397 19.04 -6.75 -24.79
C VAL A 397 20.38 -6.10 -25.16
N ASN A 398 21.51 -6.75 -24.85
CA ASN A 398 22.83 -6.22 -25.19
C ASN A 398 23.05 -6.14 -26.71
N GLU A 399 22.67 -7.18 -27.44
CA GLU A 399 22.72 -7.19 -28.91
C GLU A 399 21.84 -6.10 -29.51
N PHE A 400 20.64 -5.89 -28.96
CA PHE A 400 19.72 -4.85 -29.41
C PHE A 400 20.25 -3.44 -29.12
N VAL A 401 20.80 -3.17 -27.95
CA VAL A 401 21.33 -1.84 -27.59
C VAL A 401 22.52 -1.45 -28.47
N LEU A 402 23.43 -2.40 -28.73
CA LEU A 402 24.64 -2.19 -29.54
C LEU A 402 24.37 -2.23 -31.06
N ALA A 403 23.19 -2.69 -31.50
CA ALA A 403 22.83 -2.79 -32.90
C ALA A 403 22.71 -1.42 -33.60
N SER A 404 22.96 -1.40 -34.91
CA SER A 404 22.70 -0.23 -35.77
C SER A 404 21.20 0.10 -35.82
N LYS A 405 20.85 1.34 -36.21
CA LYS A 405 19.44 1.78 -36.33
C LYS A 405 18.60 0.80 -37.16
N TYR A 406 19.14 0.37 -38.30
CA TYR A 406 18.51 -0.61 -39.20
C TYR A 406 18.31 -1.97 -38.55
N ARG A 407 19.32 -2.46 -37.82
CA ARG A 407 19.25 -3.75 -37.15
C ARG A 407 18.27 -3.73 -35.98
N LYS A 408 18.12 -2.60 -35.27
CA LYS A 408 17.09 -2.39 -34.24
C LYS A 408 15.67 -2.47 -34.84
N ILE A 409 15.43 -1.78 -35.96
CA ILE A 409 14.15 -1.84 -36.69
C ILE A 409 13.85 -3.28 -37.12
N ASP A 410 14.86 -3.99 -37.63
CA ASP A 410 14.72 -5.37 -38.10
C ASP A 410 14.38 -6.35 -36.96
N ILE A 411 15.10 -6.27 -35.84
CA ILE A 411 14.84 -7.10 -34.65
C ILE A 411 13.41 -6.86 -34.13
N LEU A 412 12.98 -5.61 -33.99
CA LEU A 412 11.61 -5.27 -33.57
C LEU A 412 10.58 -5.83 -34.54
N THR A 413 10.81 -5.67 -35.84
CA THR A 413 9.90 -6.18 -36.90
C THR A 413 9.76 -7.70 -36.80
N LEU A 414 10.88 -8.44 -36.71
CA LEU A 414 10.88 -9.90 -36.63
C LEU A 414 10.15 -10.42 -35.38
N LEU A 415 10.35 -9.77 -34.23
CA LEU A 415 9.67 -10.16 -32.98
C LEU A 415 8.17 -9.86 -33.04
N LEU A 416 7.77 -8.69 -33.55
CA LEU A 416 6.36 -8.27 -33.64
C LEU A 416 5.54 -9.09 -34.65
N MET A 417 6.20 -9.65 -35.66
CA MET A 417 5.58 -10.57 -36.62
C MET A 417 5.14 -11.91 -36.01
N SER A 418 5.65 -12.26 -34.84
CA SER A 418 5.54 -13.61 -34.30
C SER A 418 4.43 -13.74 -33.24
N ASN A 419 4.69 -14.52 -32.18
CA ASN A 419 3.75 -14.89 -31.13
C ASN A 419 3.60 -13.78 -30.07
N ALA A 420 2.55 -13.85 -29.24
CA ALA A 420 2.24 -12.86 -28.21
C ALA A 420 3.40 -12.59 -27.23
N GLU A 421 4.16 -13.62 -26.84
CA GLU A 421 5.32 -13.46 -25.94
C GLU A 421 6.43 -12.62 -26.55
N ASN A 422 6.74 -12.85 -27.84
CA ASN A 422 7.75 -12.10 -28.56
C ASN A 422 7.32 -10.66 -28.85
N LYS A 423 6.01 -10.42 -29.02
CA LYS A 423 5.46 -9.05 -29.10
C LYS A 423 5.68 -8.27 -27.80
N LYS A 424 5.46 -8.90 -26.64
CA LYS A 424 5.77 -8.31 -25.33
C LYS A 424 7.27 -8.05 -25.19
N LEU A 425 8.10 -8.99 -25.62
CA LEU A 425 9.55 -8.84 -25.62
C LEU A 425 10.01 -7.67 -26.51
N ALA A 426 9.42 -7.50 -27.70
CA ALA A 426 9.69 -6.37 -28.57
C ALA A 426 9.33 -5.03 -27.91
N TYR A 427 8.20 -4.97 -27.20
CA TYR A 427 7.82 -3.79 -26.43
C TYR A 427 8.82 -3.49 -25.30
N VAL A 428 9.25 -4.50 -24.53
CA VAL A 428 10.27 -4.33 -23.48
C VAL A 428 11.58 -3.79 -24.05
N LEU A 429 12.04 -4.32 -25.19
CA LEU A 429 13.24 -3.81 -25.86
C LEU A 429 13.08 -2.35 -26.31
N PHE A 430 11.90 -1.98 -26.80
CA PHE A 430 11.59 -0.60 -27.19
C PHE A 430 11.51 0.34 -25.97
N ASP A 431 10.93 -0.09 -24.86
CA ASP A 431 10.82 0.68 -23.60
C ASP A 431 12.20 0.91 -22.96
N ILE A 432 13.09 -0.09 -23.01
CA ILE A 432 14.52 0.05 -22.63
C ILE A 432 15.23 1.09 -23.51
N LEU A 433 14.87 1.14 -24.80
CA LEU A 433 15.42 2.13 -25.71
C LEU A 433 14.90 3.54 -25.42
N GLN A 434 13.62 3.69 -25.04
CA GLN A 434 13.05 4.98 -24.61
C GLN A 434 13.68 5.51 -23.32
N THR A 435 13.90 4.66 -22.32
CA THR A 435 14.51 5.05 -21.04
C THR A 435 15.97 5.48 -21.16
N LYS A 436 16.68 5.03 -22.21
CA LYS A 436 18.10 5.35 -22.46
C LYS A 436 18.31 6.39 -23.56
N ASP A 437 17.25 7.03 -24.07
CA ASP A 437 17.33 7.93 -25.22
C ASP A 437 17.68 9.37 -24.81
N GLN A 438 18.79 9.90 -25.33
CA GLN A 438 19.22 11.31 -25.15
C GLN A 438 19.09 12.13 -26.46
N SER A 439 18.69 11.52 -27.59
CA SER A 439 18.86 12.12 -28.93
C SER A 439 17.72 11.82 -29.93
N ASN A 440 16.47 11.62 -29.46
CA ASN A 440 15.28 11.31 -30.27
C ASN A 440 15.41 10.07 -31.19
N MET A 441 16.30 9.13 -30.85
CA MET A 441 16.55 7.92 -31.63
C MET A 441 15.35 6.95 -31.63
N SER A 442 14.58 6.94 -30.54
CA SER A 442 13.37 6.15 -30.38
C SER A 442 12.26 6.57 -31.33
N GLU A 443 12.08 7.88 -31.53
CA GLU A 443 11.13 8.43 -32.51
C GLU A 443 11.53 8.06 -33.94
N GLU A 444 12.82 8.17 -34.27
CA GLU A 444 13.32 7.77 -35.59
C GLU A 444 13.11 6.27 -35.87
N ILE A 445 13.39 5.41 -34.89
CA ILE A 445 13.17 3.97 -35.01
C ILE A 445 11.68 3.65 -35.14
N TYR A 446 10.82 4.30 -34.36
CA TYR A 446 9.37 4.11 -34.43
C TYR A 446 8.82 4.54 -35.81
N LEU A 447 9.19 5.72 -36.30
CA LEU A 447 8.79 6.21 -37.63
C LEU A 447 9.37 5.32 -38.76
N GLY A 448 10.52 4.68 -38.53
CA GLY A 448 11.12 3.72 -39.46
C GLY A 448 10.38 2.38 -39.54
N LEU A 449 9.49 2.05 -38.60
CA LEU A 449 8.68 0.83 -38.64
C LEU A 449 7.50 0.97 -39.62
N HIS A 450 7.17 -0.14 -40.29
CA HIS A 450 5.97 -0.20 -41.14
C HIS A 450 4.70 0.03 -40.29
N HIS A 451 3.68 0.69 -40.83
CA HIS A 451 2.48 1.07 -40.08
C HIS A 451 1.82 -0.13 -39.36
N SER A 452 1.64 -1.25 -40.06
CA SER A 452 1.09 -2.47 -39.46
C SER A 452 1.93 -3.03 -38.30
N ILE A 453 3.24 -2.73 -38.26
CA ILE A 453 4.13 -3.11 -37.16
C ILE A 453 4.09 -2.10 -36.02
N ARG A 454 3.90 -0.82 -36.32
CA ARG A 454 3.61 0.21 -35.31
C ARG A 454 2.32 -0.12 -34.55
N ASP A 455 1.26 -0.46 -35.27
CA ASP A 455 -0.02 -0.86 -34.65
C ASP A 455 0.16 -2.09 -33.75
N GLU A 456 0.91 -3.10 -34.19
CA GLU A 456 1.22 -4.28 -33.38
C GLU A 456 2.07 -3.96 -32.14
N LEU A 457 2.98 -2.98 -32.23
CA LEU A 457 3.78 -2.49 -31.10
C LEU A 457 2.92 -1.70 -30.09
N ASP A 458 2.02 -0.85 -30.58
CA ASP A 458 1.09 -0.07 -29.76
C ASP A 458 0.05 -0.97 -29.08
N MET A 459 -0.44 -2.01 -29.76
CA MET A 459 -1.26 -3.05 -29.16
C MET A 459 -0.48 -3.84 -28.09
N ALA A 460 0.77 -4.21 -28.37
CA ALA A 460 1.62 -4.89 -27.38
C ALA A 460 1.85 -4.03 -26.13
N LYS A 461 1.94 -2.70 -26.28
CA LYS A 461 2.00 -1.74 -25.16
C LYS A 461 0.73 -1.74 -24.33
N ILE A 462 -0.43 -1.74 -24.96
CA ILE A 462 -1.73 -1.79 -24.28
C ILE A 462 -1.87 -3.12 -23.52
N ASP A 463 -1.60 -4.24 -24.19
CA ASP A 463 -1.64 -5.58 -23.60
C ASP A 463 -0.68 -5.71 -22.41
N PHE A 464 0.53 -5.14 -22.53
CA PHE A 464 1.51 -5.13 -21.45
C PHE A 464 0.99 -4.35 -20.25
N LYS A 465 0.48 -3.12 -20.45
CA LYS A 465 -0.10 -2.30 -19.37
C LYS A 465 -1.35 -2.94 -18.75
N GLU A 466 -2.18 -3.62 -19.53
CA GLU A 466 -3.33 -4.35 -19.00
C GLU A 466 -2.87 -5.57 -18.18
N SER A 467 -1.85 -6.29 -18.65
CA SER A 467 -1.25 -7.39 -17.90
C SER A 467 -0.56 -6.93 -16.61
N GLU A 468 0.08 -5.76 -16.61
CA GLU A 468 0.65 -5.14 -15.41
C GLU A 468 -0.44 -4.72 -14.42
N LYS A 469 -1.56 -4.16 -14.91
CA LYS A 469 -2.73 -3.86 -14.07
C LYS A 469 -3.39 -5.14 -13.52
N LYS A 470 -3.42 -6.23 -14.30
CA LYS A 470 -3.88 -7.54 -13.83
C LYS A 470 -2.92 -8.10 -12.78
N LEU A 471 -1.60 -8.04 -13.01
CA LEU A 471 -0.56 -8.47 -12.05
C LEU A 471 -0.63 -7.68 -10.74
N LYS A 472 -0.81 -6.36 -10.80
CA LYS A 472 -1.03 -5.50 -9.62
C LYS A 472 -2.38 -5.75 -8.93
N LYS A 473 -3.34 -6.38 -9.61
CA LYS A 473 -4.64 -6.82 -9.09
C LYS A 473 -4.66 -8.30 -8.70
N LEU A 474 -3.62 -9.08 -8.98
CA LEU A 474 -3.58 -10.49 -8.57
C LEU A 474 -3.57 -10.51 -7.04
N THR A 475 -4.71 -10.89 -6.47
CA THR A 475 -4.78 -11.28 -5.07
C THR A 475 -4.28 -12.72 -4.97
N GLU A 476 -3.93 -13.18 -3.76
CA GLU A 476 -3.43 -14.56 -3.56
C GLU A 476 -4.34 -15.61 -4.25
N SER A 477 -5.64 -15.32 -4.42
CA SER A 477 -6.68 -16.15 -5.03
C SER A 477 -6.44 -16.59 -6.48
N ASP A 478 -5.59 -15.90 -7.23
CA ASP A 478 -5.34 -16.21 -8.65
C ASP A 478 -4.25 -17.27 -8.85
N ILE A 479 -3.58 -17.67 -7.76
CA ILE A 479 -2.62 -18.76 -7.75
C ILE A 479 -3.42 -20.08 -7.59
N PRO A 480 -3.27 -21.06 -8.50
CA PRO A 480 -3.90 -22.37 -8.36
C PRO A 480 -3.58 -23.01 -7.00
N TYR A 481 -4.55 -23.70 -6.41
CA TYR A 481 -4.43 -24.32 -5.09
C TYR A 481 -3.18 -25.21 -4.97
N GLU A 482 -2.78 -25.91 -6.04
CA GLU A 482 -1.57 -26.75 -6.07
C GLU A 482 -0.30 -25.93 -5.80
N LYS A 483 -0.19 -24.75 -6.43
CA LYS A 483 0.97 -23.88 -6.24
C LYS A 483 0.97 -23.26 -4.85
N ARG A 484 -0.20 -22.92 -4.31
CA ARG A 484 -0.32 -22.41 -2.93
C ARG A 484 0.09 -23.45 -1.89
N ILE A 485 -0.40 -24.68 -2.00
CA ILE A 485 -0.03 -25.78 -1.10
C ILE A 485 1.47 -26.08 -1.18
N ALA A 486 2.05 -26.04 -2.39
CA ALA A 486 3.49 -26.25 -2.57
C ALA A 486 4.36 -25.13 -1.96
N LEU A 487 3.86 -23.90 -1.92
CA LEU A 487 4.54 -22.73 -1.33
C LEU A 487 4.37 -22.63 0.18
N MET A 488 3.48 -23.41 0.80
CA MET A 488 3.31 -23.43 2.25
C MET A 488 4.56 -23.99 2.93
N ASP A 489 5.08 -23.23 3.89
CA ASP A 489 6.16 -23.66 4.77
C ASP A 489 5.58 -24.45 5.95
N VAL A 490 5.17 -25.69 5.69
CA VAL A 490 4.55 -26.61 6.66
C VAL A 490 5.05 -28.04 6.47
N GLU A 491 4.85 -28.88 7.49
CA GLU A 491 5.12 -30.32 7.41
C GLU A 491 4.39 -31.00 6.25
N GLU A 492 5.03 -32.01 5.67
CA GLU A 492 4.48 -32.76 4.53
C GLU A 492 3.14 -33.44 4.86
N ASP A 493 2.88 -33.76 6.12
CA ASP A 493 1.60 -34.31 6.58
C ASP A 493 0.45 -33.33 6.34
N VAL A 494 0.64 -32.03 6.62
CA VAL A 494 -0.37 -30.99 6.38
C VAL A 494 -0.60 -30.80 4.88
N LYS A 495 0.48 -30.78 4.09
CA LYS A 495 0.39 -30.69 2.62
C LYS A 495 -0.35 -31.88 2.03
N SER A 496 -0.10 -33.09 2.55
CA SER A 496 -0.74 -34.33 2.08
C SER A 496 -2.27 -34.26 2.27
N LYS A 497 -2.73 -33.76 3.42
CA LYS A 497 -4.16 -33.56 3.73
C LYS A 497 -4.79 -32.48 2.88
N ALA A 498 -4.10 -31.35 2.68
CA ALA A 498 -4.55 -30.30 1.77
C ALA A 498 -4.71 -30.83 0.33
N MET A 499 -3.77 -31.67 -0.13
CA MET A 499 -3.82 -32.32 -1.44
C MET A 499 -4.95 -33.36 -1.55
N GLU A 500 -5.24 -34.11 -0.49
CA GLU A 500 -6.39 -35.02 -0.44
C GLU A 500 -7.72 -34.26 -0.59
N LYS A 501 -7.87 -33.14 0.12
CA LYS A 501 -9.07 -32.29 0.00
C LYS A 501 -9.17 -31.61 -1.35
N LEU A 502 -8.04 -31.22 -1.95
CA LEU A 502 -8.02 -30.72 -3.33
C LEU A 502 -8.47 -31.78 -4.34
N LYS A 503 -8.08 -33.05 -4.15
CA LYS A 503 -8.57 -34.17 -4.97
C LYS A 503 -10.08 -34.33 -4.83
N SER A 504 -10.63 -34.25 -3.62
CA SER A 504 -12.09 -34.35 -3.41
C SER A 504 -12.87 -33.21 -4.06
N VAL A 505 -12.33 -31.98 -4.05
CA VAL A 505 -12.92 -30.83 -4.77
C VAL A 505 -12.94 -31.07 -6.28
N LYS A 506 -11.86 -31.63 -6.84
CA LYS A 506 -11.77 -31.91 -8.28
C LYS A 506 -12.61 -33.10 -8.74
N SER A 507 -12.82 -34.10 -7.89
CA SER A 507 -13.59 -35.30 -8.23
C SER A 507 -15.10 -35.10 -8.18
N SER A 508 -15.58 -34.05 -7.50
CA SER A 508 -17.01 -33.79 -7.34
C SER A 508 -17.55 -32.92 -8.48
N PHE A 509 -18.54 -33.45 -9.22
CA PHE A 509 -19.09 -32.84 -10.46
C PHE A 509 -19.77 -31.48 -10.25
N GLN A 510 -20.16 -31.14 -9.01
CA GLN A 510 -20.75 -29.85 -8.62
C GLN A 510 -19.83 -29.01 -7.71
N GLY A 511 -18.60 -29.45 -7.45
CA GLY A 511 -17.68 -28.83 -6.49
C GLY A 511 -18.16 -29.01 -5.05
N ASP A 512 -17.41 -29.75 -4.24
CA ASP A 512 -17.67 -29.83 -2.81
C ASP A 512 -17.30 -28.49 -2.13
N GLY A 513 -18.28 -27.58 -2.01
CA GLY A 513 -18.10 -26.28 -1.37
C GLY A 513 -17.59 -26.38 0.07
N LYS A 514 -17.78 -27.53 0.74
CA LYS A 514 -17.25 -27.78 2.09
C LYS A 514 -15.75 -28.05 2.06
N ALA A 515 -15.31 -28.88 1.11
CA ALA A 515 -13.88 -29.15 0.91
C ALA A 515 -13.15 -27.90 0.40
N GLN A 516 -13.82 -27.07 -0.39
CA GLN A 516 -13.29 -25.76 -0.78
C GLN A 516 -13.15 -24.82 0.44
N SER A 517 -14.17 -24.70 1.29
CA SER A 517 -14.11 -23.91 2.53
C SER A 517 -12.99 -24.37 3.47
N TYR A 518 -12.80 -25.70 3.60
CA TYR A 518 -11.69 -26.26 4.35
C TYR A 518 -10.33 -25.84 3.77
N LEU A 519 -10.17 -25.95 2.45
CA LEU A 519 -8.92 -25.60 1.80
C LEU A 519 -8.63 -24.09 1.88
N ASP A 520 -9.65 -23.26 1.68
CA ASP A 520 -9.57 -21.81 1.83
C ASP A 520 -9.24 -21.40 3.27
N GLY A 521 -9.82 -22.08 4.26
CA GLY A 521 -9.48 -21.89 5.66
C GLY A 521 -8.03 -22.23 5.94
N LEU A 522 -7.59 -23.44 5.56
CA LEU A 522 -6.23 -23.93 5.77
C LEU A 522 -5.17 -23.04 5.11
N LEU A 523 -5.45 -22.52 3.91
CA LEU A 523 -4.55 -21.64 3.17
C LEU A 523 -4.40 -20.24 3.75
N LYS A 524 -5.36 -19.80 4.56
CA LYS A 524 -5.29 -18.51 5.27
C LYS A 524 -4.54 -18.61 6.59
N ILE A 525 -4.26 -19.81 7.09
CA ILE A 525 -3.56 -20.00 8.36
C ILE A 525 -2.08 -19.63 8.16
N PRO A 526 -1.53 -18.72 8.97
CA PRO A 526 -0.19 -18.18 8.80
C PRO A 526 0.87 -19.09 9.46
N PHE A 527 0.97 -20.36 9.04
CA PHE A 527 1.92 -21.31 9.63
C PHE A 527 3.35 -20.77 9.63
N ASN A 528 4.07 -21.02 10.73
CA ASN A 528 5.46 -20.58 10.96
C ASN A 528 5.72 -19.06 10.85
N VAL A 529 4.68 -18.22 10.78
CA VAL A 529 4.82 -16.76 10.82
C VAL A 529 4.73 -16.27 12.26
N TYR A 530 5.86 -15.84 12.82
CA TYR A 530 5.95 -15.33 14.19
C TYR A 530 6.37 -13.85 14.21
N LYS A 531 5.72 -13.08 15.08
CA LYS A 531 6.11 -11.70 15.42
C LYS A 531 6.94 -11.71 16.70
N GLU A 532 8.23 -11.93 16.53
CA GLU A 532 9.19 -12.06 17.62
C GLU A 532 9.83 -10.72 17.96
N CYS A 533 10.12 -10.51 19.24
CA CYS A 533 10.78 -9.30 19.69
C CYS A 533 12.30 -9.53 19.65
N PRO A 534 13.09 -8.71 18.93
CA PRO A 534 14.52 -8.95 18.74
C PRO A 534 15.29 -9.09 20.06
N VAL A 535 14.97 -8.25 21.04
CA VAL A 535 15.64 -8.22 22.36
C VAL A 535 15.38 -9.50 23.16
N ILE A 536 14.20 -10.11 23.01
CA ILE A 536 13.83 -11.31 23.77
C ILE A 536 14.58 -12.54 23.24
N ASN A 537 14.69 -12.68 21.92
CA ASN A 537 15.27 -13.88 21.30
C ASN A 537 16.79 -13.79 21.08
N PHE A 538 17.36 -12.59 21.16
CA PHE A 538 18.78 -12.34 20.89
C PHE A 538 19.71 -13.27 21.68
N LYS A 539 19.45 -13.47 22.98
CA LYS A 539 20.34 -14.27 23.84
C LYS A 539 20.45 -15.72 23.37
N ASP A 540 19.33 -16.34 23.00
CA ASP A 540 19.31 -17.73 22.56
C ASP A 540 20.01 -17.90 21.21
N ASP A 541 19.77 -16.97 20.28
CA ASP A 541 20.42 -16.97 18.97
C ASP A 541 21.91 -16.66 19.07
N PHE A 542 22.29 -15.72 19.93
CA PHE A 542 23.69 -15.39 20.20
C PHE A 542 24.42 -16.55 20.88
N SER A 543 23.77 -17.24 21.81
CA SER A 543 24.34 -18.42 22.47
C SER A 543 24.56 -19.58 21.49
N LYS A 544 23.67 -19.76 20.50
CA LYS A 544 23.85 -20.73 19.41
C LYS A 544 25.03 -20.34 18.52
N LYS A 545 25.09 -19.08 18.05
CA LYS A 545 26.22 -18.55 17.25
C LYS A 545 27.57 -18.70 17.96
N LEU A 546 27.60 -18.43 19.27
CA LEU A 546 28.81 -18.60 20.08
C LEU A 546 29.22 -20.07 20.21
N LYS A 547 28.29 -21.00 20.40
CA LYS A 547 28.59 -22.44 20.46
C LYS A 547 29.10 -22.99 19.13
N GLU A 548 28.56 -22.52 18.01
CA GLU A 548 29.03 -22.90 16.68
C GLU A 548 30.48 -22.44 16.44
N THR A 549 30.83 -21.24 16.92
CA THR A 549 32.17 -20.66 16.73
C THR A 549 33.17 -21.15 17.78
N TYR A 550 32.71 -21.39 19.02
CA TYR A 550 33.51 -21.82 20.17
C TYR A 550 32.87 -23.03 20.87
N PRO A 551 33.04 -24.25 20.34
CA PRO A 551 32.36 -25.45 20.84
C PRO A 551 32.74 -25.86 22.28
N ALA A 552 33.86 -25.36 22.80
CA ALA A 552 34.38 -25.69 24.12
C ALA A 552 33.78 -24.85 25.28
N GLY A 553 32.98 -23.82 24.98
CA GLY A 553 32.42 -22.92 25.99
C GLY A 553 31.01 -23.31 26.46
N GLU A 554 30.79 -23.30 27.78
CA GLU A 554 29.45 -23.46 28.37
C GLU A 554 28.72 -22.11 28.43
N PHE A 555 27.98 -21.79 27.37
CA PHE A 555 27.15 -20.57 27.28
C PHE A 555 25.68 -20.89 27.61
N ARG A 556 25.33 -20.88 28.89
CA ARG A 556 23.93 -21.06 29.36
C ARG A 556 23.41 -19.83 30.09
N SER A 557 24.23 -19.23 30.95
CA SER A 557 23.86 -18.04 31.73
C SER A 557 24.43 -16.76 31.14
N GLU A 558 23.76 -15.63 31.40
CA GLU A 558 24.24 -14.30 30.99
C GLU A 558 25.60 -13.99 31.63
N ASN A 559 25.84 -14.44 32.87
CA ASN A 559 27.13 -14.29 33.56
C ASN A 559 28.27 -15.05 32.88
N GLN A 560 28.02 -16.28 32.40
CA GLN A 560 29.01 -17.04 31.64
C GLN A 560 29.36 -16.34 30.32
N ILE A 561 28.34 -15.85 29.60
CA ILE A 561 28.55 -15.10 28.36
C ILE A 561 29.34 -13.82 28.65
N ASN A 562 28.96 -13.06 29.69
CA ASN A 562 29.68 -11.86 30.12
C ASN A 562 31.14 -12.14 30.47
N SER A 563 31.43 -13.22 31.22
CA SER A 563 32.81 -13.58 31.56
C SER A 563 33.63 -13.92 30.31
N PHE A 564 33.07 -14.68 29.38
CA PHE A 564 33.74 -15.05 28.13
C PHE A 564 33.94 -13.86 27.19
N ILE A 565 32.94 -12.98 27.07
CA ILE A 565 33.04 -11.75 26.28
C ILE A 565 34.09 -10.82 26.86
N THR A 566 34.20 -10.74 28.19
CA THR A 566 35.24 -9.93 28.86
C THR A 566 36.64 -10.51 28.60
N ASP A 567 36.79 -11.84 28.64
CA ASP A 567 38.05 -12.52 28.28
C ASP A 567 38.40 -12.37 26.79
N LEU A 568 37.40 -12.33 25.91
CA LEU A 568 37.57 -12.07 24.48
C LEU A 568 37.95 -10.61 24.21
N GLU A 569 37.30 -9.66 24.88
CA GLU A 569 37.58 -8.23 24.79
C GLU A 569 39.02 -7.91 25.23
N ALA A 570 39.52 -8.61 26.25
CA ALA A 570 40.92 -8.52 26.70
C ALA A 570 41.94 -9.05 25.67
N LYS A 571 41.53 -9.94 24.76
CA LYS A 571 42.38 -10.51 23.70
C LYS A 571 42.26 -9.76 22.37
N ASP A 572 41.06 -9.33 22.02
CA ASP A 572 40.73 -8.58 20.81
C ASP A 572 39.52 -7.66 21.04
N ALA A 573 39.79 -6.38 21.31
CA ALA A 573 38.78 -5.37 21.58
C ALA A 573 37.88 -5.03 20.37
N ASN A 574 38.27 -5.42 19.14
CA ASN A 574 37.49 -5.17 17.93
C ASN A 574 36.65 -6.36 17.47
N ASN A 575 36.60 -7.43 18.26
CA ASN A 575 35.84 -8.62 17.94
C ASN A 575 34.34 -8.31 17.76
N GLN A 576 33.75 -8.81 16.68
CA GLN A 576 32.36 -8.58 16.31
C GLN A 576 31.38 -9.05 17.41
N PHE A 577 31.65 -10.19 18.08
CA PHE A 577 30.80 -10.70 19.15
C PHE A 577 30.79 -9.80 20.39
N VAL A 578 31.90 -9.12 20.68
CA VAL A 578 31.99 -8.16 21.79
C VAL A 578 31.10 -6.95 21.51
N LYS A 579 31.13 -6.43 20.27
CA LYS A 579 30.27 -5.30 19.85
C LYS A 579 28.79 -5.67 19.90
N GLU A 580 28.42 -6.79 19.28
CA GLU A 580 27.02 -7.27 19.27
C GLU A 580 26.47 -7.48 20.69
N TRP A 581 27.27 -8.05 21.61
CA TRP A 581 26.84 -8.27 22.99
C TRP A 581 26.72 -6.96 23.80
N ARG A 582 27.62 -5.99 23.58
CA ARG A 582 27.56 -4.68 24.25
C ARG A 582 26.39 -3.84 23.75
N GLU A 583 26.08 -3.88 22.46
CA GLU A 583 24.89 -3.26 21.87
C GLU A 583 23.61 -3.86 22.48
N TYR A 584 23.52 -5.19 22.54
CA TYR A 584 22.40 -5.89 23.20
C TYR A 584 22.16 -5.46 24.66
N GLN A 585 23.24 -5.25 25.44
CA GLN A 585 23.12 -4.77 26.82
C GLN A 585 22.55 -3.35 26.95
N ILE A 586 22.83 -2.49 25.96
CA ILE A 586 22.26 -1.13 25.91
C ILE A 586 20.79 -1.22 25.50
N ASP A 587 20.51 -1.97 24.44
CA ASP A 587 19.15 -2.15 23.90
C ASP A 587 18.21 -2.77 24.93
N THR A 588 18.67 -3.74 25.72
CA THR A 588 17.86 -4.38 26.78
C THR A 588 17.47 -3.38 27.87
N LYS A 589 18.38 -2.49 28.28
CA LYS A 589 18.10 -1.44 29.27
C LYS A 589 17.11 -0.41 28.74
N GLU A 590 17.27 -0.01 27.48
CA GLU A 590 16.35 0.92 26.83
C GLU A 590 14.97 0.28 26.64
N TYR A 591 14.93 -0.98 26.23
CA TYR A 591 13.70 -1.76 26.05
C TYR A 591 12.88 -1.88 27.33
N ILE A 592 13.48 -2.23 28.47
CA ILE A 592 12.77 -2.30 29.76
C ILE A 592 12.22 -0.93 30.16
N ARG A 593 13.00 0.15 29.93
CA ARG A 593 12.56 1.52 30.22
C ARG A 593 11.35 1.91 29.36
N ASP A 594 11.35 1.54 28.09
CA ASP A 594 10.27 1.83 27.16
C ASP A 594 9.05 0.94 27.37
N ALA A 595 9.25 -0.32 27.79
CA ALA A 595 8.18 -1.20 28.26
C ALA A 595 7.50 -0.57 29.48
N ARG A 596 8.27 -0.05 30.45
CA ARG A 596 7.71 0.64 31.62
C ARG A 596 6.90 1.87 31.23
N LYS A 597 7.43 2.72 30.34
CA LYS A 597 6.69 3.89 29.81
C LYS A 597 5.40 3.46 29.10
N SER A 598 5.42 2.37 28.33
CA SER A 598 4.26 1.85 27.62
C SER A 598 3.18 1.33 28.59
N LEU A 599 3.58 0.63 29.65
CA LEU A 599 2.69 0.20 30.73
C LEU A 599 2.10 1.39 31.50
N ASP A 600 2.90 2.41 31.80
CA ASP A 600 2.46 3.61 32.51
C ASP A 600 1.52 4.49 31.67
N ALA A 601 1.71 4.53 30.36
CA ALA A 601 0.80 5.20 29.43
C ALA A 601 -0.52 4.44 29.23
N ALA A 602 -0.53 3.11 29.36
CA ALA A 602 -1.71 2.28 29.09
C ALA A 602 -2.78 2.37 30.19
N VAL A 603 -2.36 2.35 31.46
CA VAL A 603 -3.28 2.42 32.61
C VAL A 603 -2.63 3.25 33.70
N TYR A 604 -3.36 4.20 34.28
CA TYR A 604 -2.89 4.96 35.44
C TYR A 604 -2.94 4.12 36.73
N GLY A 605 -2.02 4.34 37.67
CA GLY A 605 -1.97 3.59 38.92
C GLY A 605 -1.36 2.18 38.77
N HIS A 606 -1.83 1.21 39.56
CA HIS A 606 -1.44 -0.21 39.55
C HIS A 606 0.07 -0.46 39.52
N LYS A 607 0.82 0.23 40.38
CA LYS A 607 2.30 0.17 40.40
C LYS A 607 2.81 -1.27 40.57
N GLU A 608 2.18 -2.04 41.45
CA GLU A 608 2.54 -3.43 41.72
C GLU A 608 2.29 -4.33 40.50
N ALA A 609 1.11 -4.25 39.88
CA ALA A 609 0.77 -5.02 38.68
C ALA A 609 1.78 -4.76 37.53
N LYS A 610 2.12 -3.50 37.30
CA LYS A 610 3.11 -3.10 36.29
C LYS A 610 4.51 -3.60 36.62
N CYS A 611 4.90 -3.57 37.89
CA CYS A 611 6.18 -4.11 38.34
C CYS A 611 6.25 -5.64 38.15
N GLN A 612 5.14 -6.36 38.35
CA GLN A 612 5.08 -7.80 38.08
C GLN A 612 5.20 -8.10 36.57
N LEU A 613 4.49 -7.35 35.73
CA LEU A 613 4.64 -7.46 34.27
C LEU A 613 6.08 -7.16 33.82
N GLU A 614 6.71 -6.15 34.39
CA GLU A 614 8.12 -5.80 34.12
C GLU A 614 9.07 -6.94 34.52
N ARG A 615 8.83 -7.62 35.65
CA ARG A 615 9.59 -8.81 36.06
C ARG A 615 9.41 -9.97 35.09
N ILE A 616 8.18 -10.20 34.61
CA ILE A 616 7.88 -11.25 33.64
C ILE A 616 8.58 -10.96 32.30
N ILE A 617 8.55 -9.71 31.83
CA ILE A 617 9.27 -9.30 30.62
C ILE A 617 10.79 -9.50 30.83
N GLY A 618 11.33 -9.15 32.00
CA GLY A 618 12.72 -9.42 32.35
C GLY A 618 13.07 -10.92 32.35
N GLN A 619 12.16 -11.78 32.81
CA GLN A 619 12.32 -13.23 32.73
C GLN A 619 12.37 -13.73 31.29
N TRP A 620 11.51 -13.20 30.41
CA TRP A 620 11.49 -13.58 28.99
C TRP A 620 12.78 -13.20 28.25
N ILE A 621 13.42 -12.09 28.62
CA ILE A 621 14.69 -11.67 28.00
C ILE A 621 15.84 -12.63 28.37
N ASN A 622 15.84 -13.15 29.61
CA ASN A 622 16.98 -13.88 30.16
C ASN A 622 16.81 -15.41 30.23
N GLY A 623 15.60 -15.93 30.19
CA GLY A 623 15.30 -17.36 30.34
C GLY A 623 14.26 -17.86 29.35
N GLU A 624 13.86 -19.12 29.49
CA GLU A 624 12.83 -19.68 28.61
C GLU A 624 11.47 -18.99 28.84
N ALA A 625 10.87 -18.50 27.76
CA ALA A 625 9.53 -17.93 27.75
C ALA A 625 8.41 -18.99 27.76
N LYS A 626 8.71 -20.25 28.10
CA LYS A 626 7.72 -21.34 28.06
C LYS A 626 6.65 -21.13 29.13
N GLY A 627 5.39 -21.06 28.69
CA GLY A 627 4.22 -21.25 29.55
C GLY A 627 3.81 -20.06 30.42
N ALA A 628 4.20 -18.83 30.10
CA ALA A 628 3.75 -17.66 30.87
C ALA A 628 2.29 -17.29 30.54
N VAL A 629 1.35 -18.10 31.03
CA VAL A 629 -0.07 -17.76 31.03
C VAL A 629 -0.30 -16.71 32.11
N LEU A 630 -0.80 -15.54 31.72
CA LEU A 630 -1.01 -14.42 32.63
C LEU A 630 -2.46 -14.36 33.05
N GLY A 631 -2.73 -14.14 34.33
CA GLY A 631 -4.08 -13.92 34.86
C GLY A 631 -4.20 -12.52 35.43
N LEU A 632 -5.05 -11.68 34.84
CA LEU A 632 -5.36 -10.36 35.38
C LEU A 632 -6.57 -10.48 36.32
N GLU A 633 -6.29 -10.41 37.63
CA GLU A 633 -7.31 -10.41 38.67
C GLU A 633 -7.74 -8.98 39.00
N GLY A 634 -9.01 -8.75 39.27
CA GLY A 634 -9.46 -7.56 39.98
C GLY A 634 -10.88 -7.15 39.64
N PRO A 635 -11.41 -6.10 40.28
CA PRO A 635 -12.79 -5.66 40.04
C PRO A 635 -13.03 -5.20 38.59
N PRO A 636 -14.30 -5.13 38.15
CA PRO A 636 -14.64 -4.62 36.83
C PRO A 636 -14.29 -3.13 36.72
N GLY A 637 -13.77 -2.73 35.57
CA GLY A 637 -13.46 -1.32 35.28
C GLY A 637 -12.15 -0.79 35.87
N THR A 638 -11.23 -1.66 36.32
CA THR A 638 -9.88 -1.27 36.78
C THR A 638 -8.84 -1.10 35.66
N GLY A 639 -9.19 -1.47 34.42
CA GLY A 639 -8.30 -1.35 33.26
C GLY A 639 -7.60 -2.64 32.82
N LYS A 640 -8.03 -3.83 33.26
CA LYS A 640 -7.45 -5.13 32.88
C LYS A 640 -7.25 -5.29 31.36
N THR A 641 -8.31 -5.10 30.58
CA THR A 641 -8.26 -5.20 29.11
C THR A 641 -7.34 -4.15 28.49
N SER A 642 -7.32 -2.92 29.03
CA SER A 642 -6.43 -1.85 28.57
C SER A 642 -4.96 -2.18 28.86
N LEU A 643 -4.66 -2.78 30.01
CA LEU A 643 -3.31 -3.21 30.38
C LEU A 643 -2.78 -4.27 29.41
N ALA A 644 -3.61 -5.23 29.03
CA ALA A 644 -3.24 -6.26 28.04
C ALA A 644 -3.14 -5.69 26.61
N LYS A 645 -4.16 -4.96 26.14
CA LYS A 645 -4.26 -4.47 24.77
C LYS A 645 -3.30 -3.32 24.45
N MET A 646 -3.18 -2.35 25.34
CA MET A 646 -2.35 -1.16 25.12
C MET A 646 -1.02 -1.22 25.86
N GLY A 647 -0.93 -1.93 26.97
CA GLY A 647 0.32 -2.12 27.70
C GLY A 647 1.15 -3.23 27.07
N LEU A 648 0.74 -4.48 27.30
CA LEU A 648 1.52 -5.67 26.95
C LEU A 648 1.79 -5.81 25.44
N SER A 649 0.77 -5.63 24.60
CA SER A 649 0.93 -5.67 23.13
C SER A 649 1.93 -4.63 22.61
N LYS A 650 1.93 -3.40 23.16
CA LYS A 650 2.87 -2.35 22.75
C LYS A 650 4.29 -2.54 23.31
N CYS A 651 4.46 -3.32 24.37
CA CYS A 651 5.78 -3.71 24.86
C CYS A 651 6.41 -4.74 23.92
N LEU A 652 5.61 -5.65 23.36
CA LEU A 652 6.08 -6.71 22.47
C LEU A 652 6.06 -6.26 21.00
N LYS A 653 7.05 -5.47 20.60
CA LYS A 653 7.20 -5.01 19.20
C LYS A 653 8.10 -5.94 18.39
N ASP A 654 7.78 -6.10 17.11
CA ASP A 654 8.62 -6.81 16.13
C ASP A 654 9.75 -5.92 15.55
N GLU A 655 10.55 -6.48 14.65
CA GLU A 655 11.66 -5.78 13.95
C GLU A 655 11.23 -4.51 13.22
N ASN A 656 9.96 -4.45 12.77
CA ASN A 656 9.42 -3.29 12.07
C ASN A 656 8.82 -2.24 13.02
N GLY A 657 8.90 -2.49 14.34
CA GLY A 657 8.31 -1.65 15.38
C GLY A 657 6.80 -1.85 15.55
N GLU A 658 6.21 -2.85 14.90
CA GLU A 658 4.77 -3.13 14.98
C GLU A 658 4.47 -3.95 16.26
N PRO A 659 3.40 -3.61 17.01
CA PRO A 659 3.04 -4.33 18.21
C PRO A 659 2.52 -5.75 17.89
N ARG A 660 2.75 -6.68 18.82
CA ARG A 660 2.25 -8.05 18.71
C ARG A 660 0.70 -8.03 18.65
N PRO A 661 0.07 -8.69 17.67
CA PRO A 661 -1.37 -8.67 17.48
C PRO A 661 -2.13 -9.08 18.74
N PHE A 662 -3.16 -8.31 19.08
CA PHE A 662 -4.05 -8.56 20.21
C PHE A 662 -5.39 -9.08 19.71
N ALA A 663 -5.79 -10.25 20.20
CA ALA A 663 -7.07 -10.87 19.93
C ALA A 663 -7.92 -10.94 21.20
N PHE A 664 -9.19 -10.56 21.10
CA PHE A 664 -10.12 -10.55 22.22
C PHE A 664 -11.12 -11.71 22.10
N LEU A 665 -11.21 -12.53 23.14
CA LEU A 665 -12.06 -13.72 23.21
C LEU A 665 -12.92 -13.67 24.48
N PRO A 666 -14.18 -13.21 24.40
CA PRO A 666 -15.09 -13.25 25.53
C PRO A 666 -15.61 -14.67 25.75
N ILE A 667 -15.42 -15.23 26.95
CA ILE A 667 -15.95 -16.56 27.31
C ILE A 667 -17.22 -16.44 28.17
N GLY A 668 -17.44 -15.31 28.83
CA GLY A 668 -18.66 -15.05 29.61
C GLY A 668 -19.94 -15.32 28.80
N GLY A 669 -20.76 -16.27 29.28
CA GLY A 669 -22.02 -16.68 28.64
C GLY A 669 -21.88 -17.73 27.52
N SER A 670 -20.67 -18.14 27.16
CA SER A 670 -20.45 -19.25 26.21
C SER A 670 -20.75 -20.59 26.89
N THR A 671 -21.66 -21.37 26.29
CA THR A 671 -22.14 -22.62 26.87
C THR A 671 -21.56 -23.87 26.19
N ASN A 672 -20.65 -23.76 25.20
CA ASN A 672 -20.18 -24.92 24.46
C ASN A 672 -18.72 -24.78 24.00
N GLY A 673 -17.89 -25.79 24.29
CA GLY A 673 -16.47 -25.86 23.90
C GLY A 673 -16.23 -25.89 22.39
N SER A 674 -17.24 -26.28 21.61
CA SER A 674 -17.20 -26.22 20.14
C SER A 674 -17.06 -24.81 19.55
N THR A 675 -17.32 -23.77 20.35
CA THR A 675 -17.03 -22.38 19.96
C THR A 675 -15.52 -22.12 19.89
N LEU A 676 -14.73 -22.76 20.76
CA LEU A 676 -13.29 -22.57 20.84
C LEU A 676 -12.52 -23.41 19.82
N VAL A 677 -12.88 -24.69 19.71
CA VAL A 677 -12.15 -25.73 18.93
C VAL A 677 -12.91 -26.15 17.66
N GLY A 678 -14.04 -25.51 17.37
CA GLY A 678 -14.82 -25.78 16.16
C GLY A 678 -15.70 -27.04 16.25
N HIS A 679 -16.27 -27.41 15.11
CA HIS A 679 -17.12 -28.61 14.98
C HIS A 679 -16.42 -29.65 14.11
N ASN A 680 -16.70 -30.94 14.33
CA ASN A 680 -16.18 -31.98 13.45
C ASN A 680 -16.56 -31.67 11.99
N TYR A 681 -15.59 -31.81 11.08
CA TYR A 681 -15.78 -31.56 9.65
C TYR A 681 -16.94 -32.34 9.04
N THR A 682 -17.43 -33.42 9.66
CA THR A 682 -18.56 -34.21 9.15
C THR A 682 -19.91 -33.51 9.27
N TYR A 683 -20.10 -32.60 10.24
CA TYR A 683 -21.39 -31.93 10.47
C TYR A 683 -21.75 -30.92 9.37
N VAL A 684 -23.04 -30.81 9.04
CA VAL A 684 -23.54 -29.80 8.10
C VAL A 684 -23.42 -28.42 8.76
N GLY A 685 -22.88 -27.43 8.03
CA GLY A 685 -22.62 -26.10 8.59
C GLY A 685 -21.47 -26.03 9.60
N SER A 686 -20.62 -27.05 9.68
CA SER A 686 -19.42 -27.03 10.52
C SER A 686 -18.47 -25.90 10.14
N THR A 687 -17.88 -25.29 11.15
CA THR A 687 -16.87 -24.22 11.05
C THR A 687 -15.71 -24.54 11.99
N TRP A 688 -14.55 -23.95 11.71
CA TRP A 688 -13.40 -24.01 12.61
C TRP A 688 -13.61 -23.14 13.86
N GLY A 689 -12.86 -23.43 14.91
CA GLY A 689 -12.99 -22.77 16.19
C GLY A 689 -12.48 -21.33 16.20
N ARG A 690 -12.90 -20.57 17.22
CA ARG A 690 -12.46 -19.19 17.42
C ARG A 690 -10.94 -19.06 17.58
N ILE A 691 -10.25 -20.08 18.05
CA ILE A 691 -8.79 -20.05 18.19
C ILE A 691 -8.12 -19.98 16.80
N VAL A 692 -8.52 -20.85 15.88
CA VAL A 692 -8.00 -20.83 14.50
C VAL A 692 -8.45 -19.55 13.77
N ASP A 693 -9.67 -19.08 14.02
CA ASP A 693 -10.18 -17.80 13.49
C ASP A 693 -9.29 -16.61 13.92
N ILE A 694 -8.82 -16.62 15.18
CA ILE A 694 -7.87 -15.63 15.68
C ILE A 694 -6.54 -15.70 14.95
N LEU A 695 -5.98 -16.90 14.71
CA LEU A 695 -4.72 -17.05 13.96
C LEU A 695 -4.85 -16.51 12.53
N ILE A 696 -5.95 -16.85 11.85
CA ILE A 696 -6.26 -16.35 10.49
C ILE A 696 -6.38 -14.82 10.47
N THR A 697 -7.10 -14.25 11.44
CA THR A 697 -7.36 -12.80 11.50
C THR A 697 -6.11 -12.00 11.85
N THR A 698 -5.31 -12.50 12.79
CA THR A 698 -4.07 -11.83 13.25
C THR A 698 -2.89 -12.04 12.31
N LYS A 699 -2.96 -13.04 11.42
CA LYS A 699 -1.90 -13.42 10.47
C LYS A 699 -0.56 -13.74 11.15
N CYS A 700 -0.60 -14.28 12.37
CA CYS A 700 0.58 -14.79 13.08
C CYS A 700 0.23 -15.99 13.96
N MET A 701 1.21 -16.85 14.25
CA MET A 701 1.09 -18.00 15.15
C MET A 701 1.30 -17.66 16.63
N ASN A 702 1.89 -16.50 16.96
CA ASN A 702 2.12 -16.04 18.33
C ASN A 702 1.34 -14.76 18.72
N PRO A 703 0.01 -14.67 18.49
CA PRO A 703 -0.76 -13.53 18.95
C PRO A 703 -0.89 -13.51 20.48
N ILE A 704 -1.30 -12.37 21.02
CA ILE A 704 -1.79 -12.25 22.39
C ILE A 704 -3.29 -12.58 22.37
N ILE A 705 -3.65 -13.71 22.97
CA ILE A 705 -5.05 -14.15 23.08
C ILE A 705 -5.56 -13.75 24.47
N PHE A 706 -6.41 -12.72 24.51
CA PHE A 706 -7.02 -12.24 25.74
C PHE A 706 -8.39 -12.87 25.95
N ILE A 707 -8.50 -13.67 27.00
CA ILE A 707 -9.69 -14.43 27.36
C ILE A 707 -10.37 -13.75 28.55
N ASP A 708 -11.55 -13.19 28.32
CA ASP A 708 -12.25 -12.38 29.33
C ASP A 708 -13.36 -13.15 30.06
N GLU A 709 -13.54 -12.82 31.34
CA GLU A 709 -14.58 -13.30 32.25
C GLU A 709 -14.63 -14.84 32.40
N ILE A 710 -13.46 -15.46 32.60
CA ILE A 710 -13.36 -16.92 32.80
C ILE A 710 -14.04 -17.40 34.10
N ASP A 711 -14.11 -16.53 35.11
CA ASP A 711 -14.82 -16.73 36.38
C ASP A 711 -16.35 -16.92 36.20
N LYS A 712 -16.90 -16.56 35.02
CA LYS A 712 -18.32 -16.71 34.71
C LYS A 712 -18.64 -17.97 33.91
N VAL A 713 -17.66 -18.85 33.68
CA VAL A 713 -17.91 -20.15 33.05
C VAL A 713 -18.75 -21.01 34.00
N SER A 714 -19.88 -21.53 33.51
CA SER A 714 -20.75 -22.38 34.33
C SER A 714 -20.04 -23.68 34.73
N HIS A 715 -20.31 -24.23 35.91
CA HIS A 715 -19.80 -25.56 36.30
C HIS A 715 -20.54 -26.74 35.66
N THR A 716 -21.36 -26.49 34.63
CA THR A 716 -22.05 -27.55 33.87
C THR A 716 -21.05 -28.38 33.04
N GLU A 717 -21.45 -29.55 32.55
CA GLU A 717 -20.59 -30.41 31.72
C GLU A 717 -20.01 -29.67 30.51
N HIS A 718 -20.77 -28.76 29.89
CA HIS A 718 -20.25 -27.97 28.78
C HIS A 718 -19.27 -26.88 29.20
N GLY A 719 -19.42 -26.33 30.41
CA GLY A 719 -18.41 -25.40 30.95
C GLY A 719 -17.14 -26.12 31.38
N LYS A 720 -17.24 -27.35 31.89
CA LYS A 720 -16.07 -28.22 32.12
C LYS A 720 -15.34 -28.56 30.82
N GLU A 721 -16.06 -28.74 29.70
CA GLU A 721 -15.43 -28.89 28.37
C GLU A 721 -14.59 -27.66 28.01
N ILE A 722 -15.09 -26.45 28.25
CA ILE A 722 -14.35 -25.20 28.01
C ILE A 722 -13.08 -25.14 28.88
N ILE A 723 -13.20 -25.43 30.18
CA ILE A 723 -12.05 -25.43 31.11
C ILE A 723 -11.00 -26.46 30.68
N SER A 724 -11.43 -27.65 30.24
CA SER A 724 -10.53 -28.68 29.71
C SER A 724 -9.75 -28.21 28.48
N ILE A 725 -10.43 -27.57 27.53
CA ILE A 725 -9.79 -26.98 26.34
C ILE A 725 -8.77 -25.90 26.75
N LEU A 726 -9.15 -25.01 27.67
CA LEU A 726 -8.24 -23.98 28.17
C LEU A 726 -7.05 -24.59 28.91
N THR A 727 -7.23 -25.72 29.58
CA THR A 727 -6.13 -26.45 30.23
C THR A 727 -5.13 -26.96 29.19
N HIS A 728 -5.60 -27.53 28.07
CA HIS A 728 -4.72 -27.98 26.99
C HIS A 728 -3.95 -26.81 26.34
N LEU A 729 -4.58 -25.63 26.22
CA LEU A 729 -3.95 -24.42 25.67
C LEU A 729 -2.93 -23.78 26.61
N THR A 730 -3.17 -23.88 27.91
CA THR A 730 -2.31 -23.29 28.96
C THR A 730 -1.19 -24.23 29.39
N ASP A 731 -1.27 -25.51 29.05
CA ASP A 731 -0.23 -26.49 29.33
C ASP A 731 0.93 -26.37 28.32
N SER A 732 2.10 -25.98 28.81
CA SER A 732 3.33 -25.89 28.02
C SER A 732 3.82 -27.22 27.43
N THR A 733 3.26 -28.35 27.87
CA THR A 733 3.60 -29.69 27.35
C THR A 733 2.65 -30.21 26.27
N GLN A 734 1.50 -29.55 26.08
CA GLN A 734 0.46 -29.97 25.12
C GLN A 734 0.11 -28.88 24.11
N ASN A 735 0.46 -27.62 24.37
CA ASN A 735 0.07 -26.49 23.53
C ASN A 735 0.74 -26.45 22.15
N ASP A 736 1.80 -27.24 21.94
CA ASP A 736 2.44 -27.47 20.65
C ASP A 736 1.65 -28.46 19.75
N GLU A 737 0.81 -29.31 20.36
CA GLU A 737 -0.02 -30.31 19.67
C GLU A 737 -1.52 -29.96 19.63
N PHE A 738 -1.88 -28.68 19.74
CA PHE A 738 -3.30 -28.27 19.74
C PHE A 738 -3.99 -28.64 18.42
N GLU A 739 -5.14 -29.30 18.49
CA GLU A 739 -5.91 -29.74 17.31
C GLU A 739 -7.31 -29.12 17.29
N ASP A 740 -7.70 -28.54 16.16
CA ASP A 740 -9.07 -28.05 15.92
C ASP A 740 -9.94 -29.19 15.35
N LYS A 741 -11.17 -29.34 15.87
CA LYS A 741 -12.11 -30.41 15.48
C LYS A 741 -12.47 -30.34 13.99
N TYR A 742 -12.45 -29.14 13.41
CA TYR A 742 -12.70 -28.94 11.98
C TYR A 742 -11.47 -29.36 11.15
N PHE A 743 -10.27 -29.00 11.59
CA PHE A 743 -9.00 -29.35 10.95
C PHE A 743 -8.39 -30.65 11.47
N ALA A 744 -9.19 -31.73 11.49
CA ALA A 744 -8.81 -32.99 12.11
C ALA A 744 -7.44 -33.55 11.65
N GLY A 745 -6.60 -33.83 12.64
CA GLY A 745 -5.22 -34.30 12.60
C GLY A 745 -4.20 -33.29 12.06
N ILE A 746 -4.51 -32.00 12.02
CA ILE A 746 -3.52 -30.94 11.82
C ILE A 746 -3.20 -30.37 13.19
N LYS A 747 -1.93 -30.45 13.60
CA LYS A 747 -1.43 -29.90 14.86
C LYS A 747 -1.05 -28.43 14.66
N PHE A 748 -1.49 -27.58 15.57
CA PHE A 748 -1.16 -26.16 15.61
C PHE A 748 -0.25 -25.88 16.80
N ASP A 749 0.96 -25.40 16.54
CA ASP A 749 1.89 -25.01 17.59
C ASP A 749 1.52 -23.64 18.17
N LEU A 750 0.92 -23.66 19.37
CA LEU A 750 0.56 -22.46 20.15
C LEU A 750 1.55 -22.20 21.30
N SER A 751 2.67 -22.91 21.36
CA SER A 751 3.66 -22.78 22.45
C SER A 751 4.23 -21.36 22.60
N LYS A 752 4.30 -20.60 21.50
CA LYS A 752 4.76 -19.21 21.45
C LYS A 752 3.65 -18.17 21.61
N ALA A 753 2.38 -18.57 21.57
CA ALA A 753 1.24 -17.66 21.75
C ALA A 753 1.12 -17.24 23.22
N LEU A 754 0.77 -15.98 23.46
CA LEU A 754 0.65 -15.45 24.81
C LEU A 754 -0.83 -15.47 25.24
N ILE A 755 -1.16 -16.36 26.18
CA ILE A 755 -2.51 -16.46 26.74
C ILE A 755 -2.63 -15.53 27.95
N VAL A 756 -3.59 -14.61 27.90
CA VAL A 756 -3.90 -13.69 29.00
C VAL A 756 -5.35 -13.89 29.41
N LEU A 757 -5.59 -14.34 30.63
CA LEU A 757 -6.91 -14.56 31.21
C LEU A 757 -7.30 -13.36 32.07
N SER A 758 -8.59 -13.04 32.13
CA SER A 758 -9.16 -11.99 32.99
C SER A 758 -10.32 -12.54 33.80
N PHE A 759 -10.30 -12.26 35.11
CA PHE A 759 -11.29 -12.71 36.07
C PHE A 759 -11.41 -11.72 37.22
N ASN A 760 -12.56 -11.71 37.89
CA ASN A 760 -12.79 -10.84 39.04
C ASN A 760 -12.56 -11.55 40.37
N ASP A 761 -12.79 -12.87 40.43
CA ASP A 761 -12.62 -13.68 41.61
C ASP A 761 -11.85 -14.97 41.28
N VAL A 762 -10.70 -15.16 41.92
CA VAL A 762 -9.84 -16.35 41.75
C VAL A 762 -10.47 -17.61 42.34
N SER A 763 -11.36 -17.48 43.32
CA SER A 763 -11.99 -18.65 43.98
C SER A 763 -12.97 -19.40 43.09
N LEU A 764 -13.52 -18.73 42.05
CA LEU A 764 -14.43 -19.31 41.07
C LEU A 764 -13.71 -20.06 39.94
N ILE A 765 -12.38 -19.94 39.86
CA ILE A 765 -11.56 -20.56 38.81
C ILE A 765 -11.26 -22.00 39.20
N ASP A 766 -11.26 -22.89 38.19
CA ASP A 766 -10.87 -24.28 38.38
C ASP A 766 -9.43 -24.40 38.94
N PRO A 767 -9.21 -25.22 40.00
CA PRO A 767 -7.88 -25.39 40.60
C PRO A 767 -6.79 -25.83 39.60
N ILE A 768 -7.13 -26.67 38.63
CA ILE A 768 -6.18 -27.19 37.63
C ILE A 768 -5.65 -26.08 36.74
N LEU A 769 -6.53 -25.14 36.38
CA LEU A 769 -6.16 -23.99 35.58
C LEU A 769 -5.40 -22.97 36.43
N LYS A 770 -5.84 -22.74 37.66
CA LYS A 770 -5.23 -21.78 38.61
C LYS A 770 -3.74 -22.03 38.82
N ASP A 771 -3.33 -23.29 38.97
CA ASP A 771 -1.92 -23.66 39.20
C ASP A 771 -1.00 -23.32 38.01
N ARG A 772 -1.57 -23.11 36.82
CA ARG A 772 -0.85 -22.80 35.57
C ARG A 772 -0.82 -21.31 35.26
N ILE A 773 -1.55 -20.49 36.02
CA ILE A 773 -1.71 -19.05 35.74
C ILE A 773 -0.81 -18.24 36.68
N THR A 774 0.00 -17.34 36.12
CA THR A 774 0.67 -16.30 36.90
C THR A 774 -0.30 -15.14 37.16
N ILE A 775 -0.79 -15.03 38.40
CA ILE A 775 -1.81 -14.05 38.78
C ILE A 775 -1.18 -12.67 39.03
N ILE A 776 -1.73 -11.65 38.39
CA ILE A 776 -1.36 -10.24 38.51
C ILE A 776 -2.60 -9.48 38.98
N GLN A 777 -2.52 -8.93 40.18
CA GLN A 777 -3.65 -8.27 40.84
C GLN A 777 -3.75 -6.80 40.44
N THR A 778 -4.95 -6.39 40.03
CA THR A 778 -5.34 -4.98 39.83
C THR A 778 -6.26 -4.58 40.97
N ASN A 779 -5.83 -3.60 41.76
CA ASN A 779 -6.52 -3.20 42.98
C ASN A 779 -7.71 -2.26 42.67
N ALA A 780 -8.55 -1.98 43.66
CA ALA A 780 -9.55 -0.92 43.55
C ALA A 780 -8.87 0.45 43.38
N LEU A 781 -9.44 1.32 42.54
CA LEU A 781 -8.88 2.64 42.29
C LEU A 781 -9.24 3.61 43.42
N ALA A 782 -8.24 4.31 43.95
CA ALA A 782 -8.45 5.35 44.94
C ALA A 782 -9.13 6.60 44.32
N LEU A 783 -9.75 7.45 45.14
CA LEU A 783 -10.44 8.65 44.66
C LEU A 783 -9.53 9.55 43.80
N ASN A 784 -8.32 9.85 44.30
CA ASN A 784 -7.33 10.66 43.58
C ASN A 784 -6.90 10.02 42.25
N GLU A 785 -6.81 8.69 42.20
CA GLU A 785 -6.50 7.99 40.96
C GLU A 785 -7.65 8.09 39.95
N LYS A 786 -8.90 7.99 40.41
CA LYS A 786 -10.08 8.16 39.56
C LYS A 786 -10.16 9.56 38.96
N ILE A 787 -9.94 10.61 39.75
CA ILE A 787 -9.92 12.01 39.27
C ILE A 787 -8.91 12.15 38.14
N LYS A 788 -7.69 11.67 38.35
CA LYS A 788 -6.63 11.73 37.34
C LYS A 788 -6.96 10.90 36.10
N ILE A 789 -7.54 9.71 36.26
CA ILE A 789 -8.00 8.89 35.14
C ILE A 789 -9.08 9.61 34.31
N VAL A 790 -10.00 10.30 34.98
CA VAL A 790 -11.03 11.10 34.31
C VAL A 790 -10.41 12.20 33.46
N ASN A 791 -9.51 13.01 34.04
CA ASN A 791 -8.91 14.15 33.37
C ASN A 791 -7.93 13.78 32.24
N ASP A 792 -7.06 12.80 32.48
CA ASP A 792 -5.98 12.47 31.55
C ASP A 792 -6.42 11.51 30.43
N TYR A 793 -7.43 10.65 30.69
CA TYR A 793 -7.79 9.56 29.78
C TYR A 793 -9.26 9.55 29.38
N MET A 794 -10.20 9.51 30.34
CA MET A 794 -11.61 9.25 30.03
C MET A 794 -12.30 10.44 29.38
N LEU A 795 -12.19 11.63 29.96
CA LEU A 795 -12.83 12.84 29.44
C LEU A 795 -12.32 13.17 28.03
N PRO A 796 -11.00 13.15 27.74
CA PRO A 796 -10.50 13.34 26.37
C PRO A 796 -11.03 12.29 25.38
N GLU A 797 -11.11 11.02 25.78
CA GLU A 797 -11.65 9.94 24.94
C GLU A 797 -13.15 10.16 24.65
N ILE A 798 -13.93 10.50 25.68
CA ILE A 798 -15.37 10.77 25.58
C ILE A 798 -15.65 11.97 24.67
N LEU A 799 -14.93 13.08 24.88
CA LEU A 799 -15.09 14.30 24.08
C LEU A 799 -14.82 14.02 22.60
N LYS A 800 -13.71 13.33 22.29
CA LYS A 800 -13.37 12.92 20.93
C LYS A 800 -14.46 12.03 20.30
N ASN A 801 -15.04 11.10 21.07
CA ASN A 801 -16.09 10.21 20.57
C ASN A 801 -17.41 10.94 20.28
N VAL A 802 -17.74 12.00 21.02
CA VAL A 802 -18.95 12.80 20.80
C VAL A 802 -18.72 13.88 19.72
N GLY A 803 -17.47 14.31 19.52
CA GLY A 803 -17.09 15.28 18.49
C GLY A 803 -16.55 16.61 19.02
N PHE A 804 -16.23 16.69 20.32
CA PHE A 804 -15.63 17.86 20.95
C PHE A 804 -14.09 17.75 21.03
N THR A 805 -13.43 18.90 21.08
CA THR A 805 -12.01 19.03 21.42
C THR A 805 -11.81 19.04 22.94
N LYS A 806 -10.57 18.77 23.40
CA LYS A 806 -10.25 18.62 24.84
C LYS A 806 -10.59 19.89 25.66
N ASP A 807 -10.52 21.06 25.04
CA ASP A 807 -10.65 22.34 25.72
C ASP A 807 -12.08 22.91 25.67
N GLU A 808 -12.99 22.30 24.91
CA GLU A 808 -14.36 22.81 24.76
C GLU A 808 -15.25 22.56 25.97
N ILE A 809 -15.04 21.49 26.73
CA ILE A 809 -15.81 21.19 27.93
C ILE A 809 -14.85 21.04 29.10
N ILE A 810 -14.97 21.94 30.07
CA ILE A 810 -14.11 22.00 31.25
C ILE A 810 -14.93 21.56 32.46
N MET A 811 -14.40 20.57 33.19
CA MET A 811 -14.98 20.06 34.44
C MET A 811 -13.97 20.28 35.57
N GLU A 812 -14.43 20.82 36.70
CA GLU A 812 -13.56 21.01 37.88
C GLU A 812 -13.40 19.70 38.65
N GLU A 813 -12.33 19.57 39.44
CA GLU A 813 -12.09 18.34 40.21
C GLU A 813 -13.19 18.11 41.24
N GLU A 814 -13.73 19.17 41.83
CA GLU A 814 -14.84 19.11 42.78
C GLU A 814 -16.11 18.53 42.15
N ASP A 815 -16.40 18.86 40.89
CA ASP A 815 -17.53 18.32 40.13
C ASP A 815 -17.36 16.81 39.87
N ILE A 816 -16.14 16.39 39.55
CA ILE A 816 -15.80 14.97 39.34
C ILE A 816 -16.00 14.20 40.65
N VAL A 817 -15.54 14.77 41.77
CA VAL A 817 -15.72 14.16 43.11
C VAL A 817 -17.20 14.02 43.45
N ASP A 818 -18.02 15.05 43.23
CA ASP A 818 -19.48 14.96 43.48
C ASP A 818 -20.12 13.86 42.63
N ILE A 819 -19.74 13.72 41.35
CA ILE A 819 -20.22 12.62 40.50
C ILE A 819 -19.81 11.26 41.08
N ILE A 820 -18.53 11.13 41.47
CA ILE A 820 -18.00 9.88 42.00
C ILE A 820 -18.71 9.49 43.29
N GLU A 821 -18.89 10.40 44.24
CA GLU A 821 -19.45 10.08 45.56
C GLU A 821 -20.98 9.96 45.56
N THR A 822 -21.67 10.80 44.80
CA THR A 822 -23.14 10.88 44.80
C THR A 822 -23.78 9.88 43.83
N TYR A 823 -23.18 9.68 42.66
CA TYR A 823 -23.80 8.94 41.55
C TYR A 823 -23.06 7.65 41.17
N THR A 824 -21.86 7.39 41.73
CA THR A 824 -21.12 6.14 41.48
C THR A 824 -20.78 5.41 42.78
N TYR A 825 -20.75 4.08 42.73
CA TYR A 825 -20.25 3.26 43.83
C TYR A 825 -19.69 1.97 43.24
N GLU A 826 -18.45 2.08 42.78
CA GLU A 826 -17.71 1.01 42.13
C GLU A 826 -16.23 1.11 42.49
N ALA A 827 -15.51 0.00 42.43
CA ALA A 827 -14.06 -0.01 42.62
C ALA A 827 -13.30 0.49 41.37
N GLY A 828 -13.87 0.30 40.18
CA GLY A 828 -13.34 0.80 38.91
C GLY A 828 -13.92 2.16 38.51
N VAL A 829 -13.94 2.40 37.19
CA VAL A 829 -14.48 3.63 36.56
C VAL A 829 -15.52 3.35 35.46
N ARG A 830 -16.15 2.17 35.45
CA ARG A 830 -17.09 1.77 34.38
C ARG A 830 -18.38 2.61 34.41
N LYS A 831 -19.07 2.64 35.56
CA LYS A 831 -20.27 3.49 35.75
C LYS A 831 -19.91 4.98 35.67
N LEU A 832 -18.73 5.36 36.16
CA LEU A 832 -18.23 6.73 36.02
C LEU A 832 -18.10 7.13 34.54
N LYS A 833 -17.57 6.24 33.68
CA LYS A 833 -17.50 6.46 32.23
C LYS A 833 -18.89 6.68 31.64
N GLU A 834 -19.85 5.85 32.01
CA GLU A 834 -21.25 5.96 31.55
C GLU A 834 -21.86 7.31 31.94
N LYS A 835 -21.65 7.76 33.18
CA LYS A 835 -22.18 9.05 33.68
C LYS A 835 -21.54 10.25 33.00
N LEU A 836 -20.23 10.24 32.83
CA LEU A 836 -19.53 11.30 32.09
C LEU A 836 -20.00 11.36 30.63
N PHE A 837 -20.23 10.19 30.01
CA PHE A 837 -20.73 10.12 28.64
C PHE A 837 -22.16 10.65 28.50
N GLU A 838 -23.04 10.33 29.46
CA GLU A 838 -24.41 10.87 29.57
C GLU A 838 -24.38 12.40 29.70
N LEU A 839 -23.51 12.94 30.55
CA LEU A 839 -23.35 14.38 30.76
C LEU A 839 -22.86 15.11 29.50
N VAL A 840 -21.84 14.59 28.81
CA VAL A 840 -21.31 15.20 27.58
C VAL A 840 -22.33 15.12 26.44
N ARG A 841 -23.09 14.02 26.35
CA ARG A 841 -24.20 13.90 25.38
C ARG A 841 -25.30 14.91 25.63
N GLU A 842 -25.63 15.16 26.89
CA GLU A 842 -26.65 16.17 27.24
C GLU A 842 -26.19 17.59 26.88
N ILE A 843 -24.91 17.91 27.10
CA ILE A 843 -24.32 19.18 26.63
C ILE A 843 -24.42 19.29 25.11
N ASN A 844 -24.07 18.21 24.37
CA ASN A 844 -24.20 18.20 22.91
C ASN A 844 -25.65 18.39 22.45
N LEU A 845 -26.59 17.73 23.11
CA LEU A 845 -28.02 17.82 22.80
C LEU A 845 -28.52 19.26 22.96
N LEU A 846 -28.16 19.91 24.07
CA LEU A 846 -28.53 21.29 24.34
C LEU A 846 -27.87 22.28 23.36
N ASN A 847 -26.62 22.02 22.97
CA ASN A 847 -25.95 22.80 21.94
C ASN A 847 -26.71 22.72 20.61
N ILE A 848 -27.17 21.53 20.22
CA ILE A 848 -27.92 21.33 18.96
C ILE A 848 -29.32 21.99 19.02
N TYR A 849 -30.05 21.87 20.12
CA TYR A 849 -31.42 22.40 20.22
C TYR A 849 -31.48 23.91 20.41
N HIS A 850 -30.61 24.45 21.26
CA HIS A 850 -30.72 25.82 21.72
C HIS A 850 -29.64 26.74 21.16
N ASN A 851 -28.49 26.22 20.70
CA ASN A 851 -27.32 27.02 20.27
C ASN A 851 -26.83 28.06 21.32
N ASP A 852 -27.29 27.97 22.56
CA ASP A 852 -27.03 28.94 23.63
C ASP A 852 -25.74 28.64 24.41
N ILE A 853 -25.09 27.51 24.14
CA ILE A 853 -23.88 27.09 24.84
C ILE A 853 -22.66 27.73 24.17
N GLN A 854 -22.01 28.64 24.89
CA GLN A 854 -20.70 29.18 24.48
C GLN A 854 -19.58 28.25 24.94
N PHE A 855 -18.70 27.90 24.00
CA PHE A 855 -17.49 27.13 24.28
C PHE A 855 -16.30 28.08 24.53
N PRO A 856 -15.41 27.77 25.49
CA PRO A 856 -15.40 26.60 26.35
C PRO A 856 -16.51 26.63 27.42
N TYR A 857 -17.29 25.55 27.50
CA TYR A 857 -18.37 25.41 28.46
C TYR A 857 -17.84 24.81 29.76
N LYS A 858 -17.90 25.61 30.83
CA LYS A 858 -17.60 25.14 32.18
C LYS A 858 -18.83 24.49 32.80
N VAL A 859 -18.73 23.20 33.09
CA VAL A 859 -19.81 22.45 33.75
C VAL A 859 -20.05 23.06 35.14
N LYS A 860 -21.32 23.25 35.51
CA LYS A 860 -21.71 23.77 36.82
C LYS A 860 -22.34 22.66 37.67
N PRO A 861 -22.18 22.65 39.00
CA PRO A 861 -22.84 21.67 39.87
C PRO A 861 -24.37 21.62 39.71
N SER A 862 -25.01 22.77 39.45
CA SER A 862 -26.45 22.85 39.19
C SER A 862 -26.86 22.11 37.92
N PHE A 863 -26.01 22.11 36.90
CA PHE A 863 -26.24 21.38 35.66
C PHE A 863 -26.16 19.87 35.90
N ILE A 864 -25.14 19.40 36.62
CA ILE A 864 -24.99 17.98 37.00
C ILE A 864 -26.24 17.48 37.72
N LYS A 865 -26.72 18.24 38.70
CA LYS A 865 -27.95 17.92 39.44
C LYS A 865 -29.18 17.83 38.55
N ARG A 866 -29.31 18.73 37.55
CA ARG A 866 -30.41 18.71 36.57
C ARG A 866 -30.35 17.47 35.68
N VAL A 867 -29.17 17.15 35.14
CA VAL A 867 -28.99 15.98 34.25
C VAL A 867 -29.30 14.67 34.99
N PHE A 868 -28.91 14.59 36.26
CA PHE A 868 -29.10 13.39 37.07
C PHE A 868 -30.26 13.46 38.08
N GLU A 869 -31.22 14.38 37.90
CA GLU A 869 -32.31 14.60 38.85
C GLU A 869 -33.17 13.34 39.06
N ASN A 870 -33.45 12.63 37.97
CA ASN A 870 -34.24 11.39 37.95
C ASN A 870 -33.40 10.12 38.11
N LYS A 871 -32.11 10.24 38.44
CA LYS A 871 -31.23 9.07 38.63
C LYS A 871 -31.11 8.73 40.12
N PRO A 872 -31.09 7.44 40.50
CA PRO A 872 -30.94 7.05 41.88
C PRO A 872 -29.58 7.52 42.42
N LYS A 873 -29.60 8.23 43.55
CA LYS A 873 -28.40 8.62 44.30
C LYS A 873 -27.95 7.48 45.19
N MET A 874 -26.64 7.37 45.40
CA MET A 874 -26.08 6.45 46.37
C MET A 874 -26.45 6.89 47.79
N ARG A 875 -27.11 6.00 48.54
CA ARG A 875 -27.39 6.20 49.97
C ARG A 875 -26.32 5.47 50.77
N ILE A 876 -25.36 6.22 51.31
CA ILE A 876 -24.37 5.66 52.23
C ILE A 876 -25.04 5.43 53.57
N LYS A 877 -24.93 4.22 54.12
CA LYS A 877 -25.35 3.92 55.50
C LYS A 877 -24.50 4.74 56.46
N ARG A 878 -25.16 5.50 57.32
CA ARG A 878 -24.50 6.26 58.40
C ARG A 878 -24.57 5.48 59.71
N ILE A 879 -23.66 5.82 60.61
CA ILE A 879 -23.75 5.40 62.01
C ILE A 879 -25.07 5.85 62.63
N ALA A 880 -25.55 5.13 63.66
CA ALA A 880 -26.72 5.53 64.42
C ALA A 880 -26.49 6.88 65.13
N ASP A 881 -27.56 7.62 65.39
CA ASP A 881 -27.46 8.96 66.00
C ASP A 881 -27.06 8.92 67.49
N LYS A 882 -27.45 7.87 68.21
CA LYS A 882 -27.13 7.67 69.63
C LYS A 882 -26.68 6.23 69.95
N PRO A 883 -25.98 6.01 71.08
CA PRO A 883 -25.65 4.67 71.58
C PRO A 883 -26.90 3.83 71.86
N TYR A 884 -26.89 2.56 71.45
CA TYR A 884 -27.99 1.62 71.71
C TYR A 884 -27.47 0.30 72.28
N VAL A 885 -28.33 -0.39 73.02
CA VAL A 885 -28.09 -1.75 73.50
C VAL A 885 -28.31 -2.74 72.36
N GLY A 886 -27.36 -3.65 72.15
CA GLY A 886 -27.46 -4.71 71.15
C GLY A 886 -27.23 -4.26 69.70
N LEU A 887 -26.87 -2.99 69.46
CA LEU A 887 -26.60 -2.44 68.13
C LEU A 887 -25.11 -2.15 67.96
N VAL A 888 -24.47 -2.77 66.96
CA VAL A 888 -23.02 -2.65 66.72
C VAL A 888 -22.75 -2.36 65.25
N ASN A 889 -21.82 -1.45 64.99
CA ASN A 889 -21.33 -1.18 63.65
C ASN A 889 -20.23 -2.20 63.26
N GLY A 890 -20.59 -3.18 62.44
CA GLY A 890 -19.64 -4.08 61.79
C GLY A 890 -19.12 -3.50 60.47
N LEU A 891 -17.89 -3.82 60.11
CA LEU A 891 -17.33 -3.48 58.81
C LEU A 891 -17.31 -4.69 57.88
N TYR A 892 -17.65 -4.46 56.62
CA TYR A 892 -17.57 -5.48 55.57
C TYR A 892 -16.73 -5.00 54.39
N ALA A 893 -16.17 -5.96 53.65
CA ALA A 893 -15.56 -5.74 52.35
C ALA A 893 -16.13 -6.77 51.37
N SER A 894 -16.49 -6.32 50.18
CA SER A 894 -16.84 -7.21 49.07
C SER A 894 -15.59 -7.69 48.34
N THR A 895 -15.73 -8.78 47.58
CA THR A 895 -14.72 -9.28 46.63
C THR A 895 -14.35 -8.23 45.57
N THR A 896 -15.26 -7.30 45.28
CA THR A 896 -15.01 -6.17 44.38
C THR A 896 -14.15 -5.05 44.99
N GLY A 897 -13.65 -5.21 46.22
CA GLY A 897 -12.80 -4.22 46.89
C GLY A 897 -13.56 -3.01 47.43
N ILE A 898 -14.88 -3.10 47.52
CA ILE A 898 -15.74 -2.06 48.06
C ILE A 898 -16.06 -2.43 49.51
N GLY A 899 -15.83 -1.50 50.44
CA GLY A 899 -16.12 -1.71 51.86
C GLY A 899 -17.19 -0.75 52.37
N GLY A 900 -17.80 -1.12 53.47
CA GLY A 900 -18.86 -0.34 54.07
C GLY A 900 -19.16 -0.75 55.51
N LEU A 901 -20.16 -0.06 56.07
CA LEU A 901 -20.67 -0.32 57.41
C LEU A 901 -21.95 -1.17 57.31
N THR A 902 -22.02 -2.23 58.10
CA THR A 902 -23.24 -3.00 58.36
C THR A 902 -23.61 -2.85 59.82
N ILE A 903 -24.87 -2.55 60.08
CA ILE A 903 -25.40 -2.52 61.45
C ILE A 903 -25.76 -3.96 61.81
N ILE A 904 -25.28 -4.43 62.96
CA ILE A 904 -25.61 -5.73 63.54
C ILE A 904 -26.55 -5.46 64.70
N GLU A 905 -27.74 -6.03 64.64
CA GLU A 905 -28.79 -5.83 65.63
C GLU A 905 -29.02 -7.14 66.38
N ALA A 906 -28.93 -7.11 67.70
CA ALA A 906 -29.25 -8.22 68.58
C ALA A 906 -30.45 -7.85 69.44
N TYR A 907 -31.52 -8.65 69.37
CA TYR A 907 -32.74 -8.48 70.14
C TYR A 907 -33.08 -9.73 70.96
N LYS A 908 -33.74 -9.53 72.11
CA LYS A 908 -34.32 -10.63 72.89
C LYS A 908 -35.72 -10.93 72.37
N GLN A 909 -36.03 -12.21 72.19
CA GLN A 909 -37.37 -12.66 71.80
C GLN A 909 -37.80 -13.87 72.64
N PRO A 910 -39.11 -14.12 72.84
CA PRO A 910 -39.57 -15.39 73.40
C PRO A 910 -39.08 -16.58 72.55
N ALA A 911 -38.65 -17.67 73.20
CA ALA A 911 -38.19 -18.87 72.49
C ALA A 911 -38.55 -20.15 73.26
N GLU A 912 -38.41 -21.31 72.63
CA GLU A 912 -38.65 -22.60 73.30
C GLU A 912 -37.47 -22.98 74.21
N ARG A 913 -36.26 -22.61 73.80
CA ARG A 913 -35.02 -22.89 74.53
C ARG A 913 -34.30 -21.61 74.91
N MET A 914 -33.65 -21.65 76.08
CA MET A 914 -32.87 -20.52 76.56
C MET A 914 -31.67 -20.24 75.65
N LEU A 915 -31.50 -18.97 75.25
CA LEU A 915 -30.47 -18.51 74.31
C LEU A 915 -30.52 -19.21 72.95
N GLU A 916 -31.70 -19.62 72.50
CA GLU A 916 -31.93 -20.06 71.12
C GLU A 916 -31.59 -18.93 70.14
N LEU A 917 -30.94 -19.24 69.02
CA LEU A 917 -30.51 -18.25 68.04
C LEU A 917 -31.46 -18.25 66.84
N SER A 918 -32.04 -17.09 66.54
CA SER A 918 -32.65 -16.81 65.25
C SER A 918 -31.76 -15.84 64.48
N MET A 919 -31.56 -16.09 63.18
CA MET A 919 -30.64 -15.33 62.34
C MET A 919 -31.36 -14.92 61.05
N THR A 920 -31.35 -13.62 60.72
CA THR A 920 -31.98 -13.11 59.49
C THR A 920 -31.09 -12.09 58.77
N GLY A 921 -31.37 -11.86 57.48
CA GLY A 921 -30.58 -10.95 56.64
C GLY A 921 -29.61 -11.67 55.68
N SER A 922 -30.01 -12.83 55.16
CA SER A 922 -29.26 -13.62 54.17
C SER A 922 -27.83 -13.97 54.58
N GLN A 923 -27.69 -14.45 55.82
CA GLN A 923 -26.42 -14.92 56.37
C GLN A 923 -26.09 -16.33 55.84
N GLY A 924 -24.87 -16.51 55.34
CA GLY A 924 -24.34 -17.81 54.90
C GLY A 924 -23.91 -18.70 56.06
N ASP A 925 -23.38 -19.88 55.75
CA ASP A 925 -23.16 -20.92 56.76
C ASP A 925 -21.96 -20.62 57.67
N VAL A 926 -20.91 -19.98 57.14
CA VAL A 926 -19.73 -19.56 57.94
C VAL A 926 -20.12 -18.46 58.92
N MET A 927 -20.98 -17.54 58.49
CA MET A 927 -21.50 -16.48 59.35
C MET A 927 -22.38 -17.05 60.48
N LYS A 928 -23.23 -18.03 60.20
CA LYS A 928 -24.04 -18.71 61.24
C LYS A 928 -23.17 -19.41 62.27
N GLU A 929 -22.13 -20.12 61.85
CA GLU A 929 -21.18 -20.76 62.76
C GLU A 929 -20.49 -19.73 63.66
N SER A 930 -20.08 -18.60 63.08
CA SER A 930 -19.47 -17.48 63.81
C SER A 930 -20.39 -16.90 64.88
N VAL A 931 -21.70 -16.82 64.62
CA VAL A 931 -22.71 -16.40 65.60
C VAL A 931 -22.80 -17.38 66.78
N HIS A 932 -22.71 -18.69 66.54
CA HIS A 932 -22.72 -19.70 67.60
C HIS A 932 -21.50 -19.57 68.53
N VAL A 933 -20.32 -19.34 67.95
CA VAL A 933 -19.08 -19.06 68.71
C VAL A 933 -19.23 -17.77 69.51
N ALA A 934 -19.71 -16.69 68.87
CA ALA A 934 -19.95 -15.40 69.50
C ALA A 934 -20.90 -15.49 70.71
N LYS A 935 -22.01 -16.23 70.58
CA LYS A 935 -22.96 -16.47 71.68
C LYS A 935 -22.27 -17.14 72.87
N THR A 936 -21.49 -18.19 72.60
CA THR A 936 -20.80 -18.97 73.63
C THR A 936 -19.83 -18.09 74.42
N ILE A 937 -19.07 -17.25 73.71
CA ILE A 937 -18.11 -16.33 74.31
C ILE A 937 -18.82 -15.23 75.10
N ALA A 938 -19.82 -14.58 74.51
CA ALA A 938 -20.59 -13.51 75.15
C ALA A 938 -21.25 -14.01 76.45
N TRP A 939 -21.86 -15.19 76.42
CA TRP A 939 -22.39 -15.83 77.62
C TRP A 939 -21.30 -16.12 78.64
N SER A 940 -20.15 -16.67 78.22
CA SER A 940 -19.05 -16.99 79.15
C SER A 940 -18.50 -15.75 79.88
N LEU A 941 -18.51 -14.58 79.22
CA LEU A 941 -17.97 -13.32 79.72
C LEU A 941 -18.97 -12.50 80.56
N LEU A 942 -20.24 -12.89 80.58
CA LEU A 942 -21.26 -12.20 81.36
C LEU A 942 -21.01 -12.35 82.87
N ASP A 943 -21.31 -11.29 83.63
CA ASP A 943 -21.17 -11.27 85.09
C ASP A 943 -21.99 -12.40 85.75
N PRO A 944 -21.45 -13.07 86.80
CA PRO A 944 -22.15 -14.16 87.49
C PRO A 944 -23.56 -13.75 87.96
N LYS A 945 -23.72 -12.52 88.49
CA LYS A 945 -25.02 -12.00 88.94
C LYS A 945 -26.06 -11.96 87.82
N LYS A 946 -25.65 -11.57 86.60
CA LYS A 946 -26.52 -11.52 85.42
C LYS A 946 -26.83 -12.93 84.91
N LYS A 947 -25.87 -13.86 85.00
CA LYS A 947 -26.14 -15.28 84.70
C LYS A 947 -27.15 -15.89 85.67
N ASP A 948 -27.04 -15.57 86.95
CA ASP A 948 -27.96 -16.04 87.98
C ASP A 948 -29.38 -15.49 87.73
N GLU A 949 -29.49 -14.20 87.37
CA GLU A 949 -30.75 -13.56 86.95
C GLU A 949 -31.43 -14.35 85.80
N TYR A 950 -30.68 -14.66 84.74
CA TYR A 950 -31.19 -15.40 83.58
C TYR A 950 -31.39 -16.90 83.80
N THR A 951 -30.79 -17.49 84.84
CA THR A 951 -30.92 -18.93 85.16
C THR A 951 -31.86 -19.22 86.34
N SER A 952 -32.50 -18.18 86.88
CA SER A 952 -33.56 -18.25 87.88
C SER A 952 -34.74 -19.15 87.44
N GLU A 953 -35.47 -19.73 88.41
CA GLU A 953 -36.62 -20.60 88.12
C GLU A 953 -37.72 -19.90 87.30
N ASP A 954 -37.91 -18.59 87.46
CA ASP A 954 -38.87 -17.81 86.69
C ASP A 954 -38.42 -17.61 85.23
N SER A 955 -37.11 -17.43 85.00
CA SER A 955 -36.56 -17.35 83.65
C SER A 955 -36.62 -18.70 82.93
N LYS A 956 -36.52 -19.83 83.66
CA LYS A 956 -36.71 -21.18 83.10
C LYS A 956 -38.15 -21.44 82.64
N LYS A 957 -39.15 -20.78 83.25
CA LYS A 957 -40.56 -20.85 82.82
C LYS A 957 -40.87 -19.98 81.60
N ARG A 958 -40.02 -18.97 81.32
CA ARG A 958 -40.15 -18.06 80.17
C ARG A 958 -38.80 -17.92 79.45
N PRO A 959 -38.34 -18.97 78.77
CA PRO A 959 -37.07 -18.91 78.05
C PRO A 959 -37.12 -17.83 76.95
N PHE A 960 -36.00 -17.15 76.76
CA PHE A 960 -35.81 -16.21 75.66
C PHE A 960 -34.67 -16.65 74.75
N GLY A 961 -34.83 -16.37 73.46
CA GLY A 961 -33.81 -16.48 72.44
C GLY A 961 -33.21 -15.12 72.08
N ILE A 962 -32.14 -15.16 71.30
CA ILE A 962 -31.46 -14.01 70.75
C ILE A 962 -31.69 -14.02 69.24
N HIS A 963 -32.28 -12.95 68.73
CA HIS A 963 -32.42 -12.70 67.31
C HIS A 963 -31.29 -11.78 66.84
N ILE A 964 -30.45 -12.28 65.94
CA ILE A 964 -29.43 -11.46 65.27
C ILE A 964 -29.90 -11.12 63.86
N HIS A 965 -30.09 -9.83 63.63
CA HIS A 965 -30.45 -9.29 62.32
C HIS A 965 -29.29 -8.50 61.73
N THR A 966 -29.02 -8.74 60.45
CA THR A 966 -28.09 -7.94 59.65
C THR A 966 -28.84 -7.35 58.44
N PRO A 967 -29.34 -6.10 58.50
CA PRO A 967 -30.23 -5.48 57.50
C PRO A 967 -29.71 -5.53 56.06
N GLU A 968 -30.60 -5.49 55.05
CA GLU A 968 -30.37 -5.80 53.62
C GLU A 968 -30.42 -7.29 53.28
N GLY A 969 -31.57 -7.93 53.55
CA GLY A 969 -31.77 -9.36 53.28
C GLY A 969 -31.68 -9.79 51.81
N ALA A 970 -31.55 -8.88 50.84
CA ALA A 970 -31.34 -9.23 49.44
C ALA A 970 -29.85 -9.51 49.11
N VAL A 971 -28.91 -9.04 49.94
CA VAL A 971 -27.48 -9.20 49.71
C VAL A 971 -26.96 -10.34 50.59
N PRO A 972 -26.41 -11.43 50.03
CA PRO A 972 -25.86 -12.51 50.83
C PRO A 972 -24.63 -12.02 51.59
N LYS A 973 -24.55 -12.35 52.88
CA LYS A 973 -23.45 -12.01 53.77
C LYS A 973 -22.87 -13.29 54.31
N ASP A 974 -21.63 -13.58 53.94
CA ASP A 974 -20.94 -14.75 54.44
C ASP A 974 -19.48 -14.42 54.74
N GLY A 975 -18.99 -14.91 55.87
CA GLY A 975 -17.63 -14.63 56.34
C GLY A 975 -17.54 -14.44 57.85
N PRO A 976 -16.45 -14.91 58.47
CA PRO A 976 -16.29 -14.90 59.93
C PRO A 976 -15.85 -13.54 60.50
N SER A 977 -15.48 -12.58 59.65
CA SER A 977 -14.89 -11.29 60.06
C SER A 977 -15.81 -10.35 60.86
N ALA A 978 -17.08 -10.73 61.07
CA ALA A 978 -18.03 -10.05 61.94
C ALA A 978 -18.14 -10.69 63.34
N GLY A 979 -17.40 -11.78 63.62
CA GLY A 979 -17.53 -12.55 64.85
C GLY A 979 -17.29 -11.74 66.13
N ALA A 980 -16.28 -10.87 66.15
CA ALA A 980 -16.02 -9.99 67.28
C ALA A 980 -17.14 -8.94 67.46
N ALA A 981 -17.68 -8.39 66.37
CA ALA A 981 -18.79 -7.44 66.39
C ALA A 981 -20.10 -8.08 66.88
N MET A 982 -20.40 -9.30 66.45
CA MET A 982 -21.54 -10.09 66.94
C MET A 982 -21.40 -10.44 68.42
N THR A 983 -20.18 -10.78 68.85
CA THR A 983 -19.91 -11.05 70.28
C THR A 983 -20.20 -9.82 71.12
N LEU A 984 -19.79 -8.64 70.66
CA LEU A 984 -20.10 -7.36 71.31
C LEU A 984 -21.61 -7.07 71.33
N ALA A 985 -22.32 -7.31 70.22
CA ALA A 985 -23.77 -7.07 70.14
C ALA A 985 -24.55 -7.98 71.12
N ILE A 986 -24.22 -9.27 71.15
CA ILE A 986 -24.83 -10.22 72.09
C ILE A 986 -24.46 -9.87 73.53
N TYR A 987 -23.20 -9.53 73.80
CA TYR A 987 -22.76 -9.14 75.13
C TYR A 987 -23.47 -7.87 75.62
N SER A 988 -23.59 -6.85 74.76
CA SER A 988 -24.34 -5.62 75.04
C SER A 988 -25.80 -5.93 75.38
N LEU A 989 -26.47 -6.76 74.57
CA LEU A 989 -27.85 -7.19 74.82
C LEU A 989 -28.04 -7.92 76.16
N LEU A 990 -27.09 -8.79 76.53
CA LEU A 990 -27.16 -9.59 77.75
C LEU A 990 -26.77 -8.80 79.01
N SER A 991 -25.79 -7.90 78.90
CA SER A 991 -25.33 -7.05 80.00
C SER A 991 -26.22 -5.83 80.23
N GLY A 992 -26.92 -5.35 79.20
CA GLY A 992 -27.70 -4.12 79.21
C GLY A 992 -26.85 -2.85 79.03
N ILE A 993 -25.58 -2.98 78.64
CA ILE A 993 -24.67 -1.83 78.46
C ILE A 993 -24.72 -1.38 77.00
N PRO A 994 -24.99 -0.09 76.70
CA PRO A 994 -25.03 0.39 75.32
C PRO A 994 -23.63 0.43 74.67
N VAL A 995 -23.60 0.27 73.35
CA VAL A 995 -22.38 0.35 72.53
C VAL A 995 -22.27 1.74 71.91
N LYS A 996 -21.07 2.32 71.92
CA LYS A 996 -20.80 3.63 71.29
C LYS A 996 -21.09 3.57 69.79
N ASN A 997 -21.99 4.43 69.34
CA ASN A 997 -22.40 4.55 67.94
C ASN A 997 -21.28 5.04 67.00
N THR A 998 -20.26 5.71 67.53
CA THR A 998 -19.12 6.22 66.75
C THR A 998 -18.03 5.19 66.48
N VAL A 999 -18.12 4.00 67.11
CA VAL A 999 -17.13 2.93 66.99
C VAL A 999 -17.59 1.93 65.94
N ALA A 1000 -16.70 1.60 65.01
CA ALA A 1000 -16.87 0.51 64.05
C ALA A 1000 -15.77 -0.55 64.24
N MET A 1001 -16.06 -1.81 63.94
CA MET A 1001 -15.09 -2.88 64.16
C MET A 1001 -15.18 -4.04 63.18
N THR A 1002 -14.08 -4.78 63.05
CA THR A 1002 -13.99 -6.05 62.31
C THR A 1002 -13.01 -6.97 63.02
N GLY A 1003 -13.22 -8.28 62.91
CA GLY A 1003 -12.36 -9.28 63.51
C GLY A 1003 -13.06 -10.62 63.61
N GLU A 1004 -12.33 -11.68 63.25
CA GLU A 1004 -12.74 -13.04 63.55
C GLU A 1004 -12.56 -13.32 65.05
N ILE A 1005 -13.36 -14.22 65.62
CA ILE A 1005 -13.31 -14.55 67.04
C ILE A 1005 -13.12 -16.05 67.23
N ASP A 1006 -12.11 -16.43 68.01
CA ASP A 1006 -11.93 -17.83 68.43
C ASP A 1006 -12.55 -18.09 69.82
N LEU A 1007 -12.82 -19.35 70.15
CA LEU A 1007 -13.33 -19.74 71.49
C LEU A 1007 -12.36 -19.37 72.64
N SER A 1008 -11.09 -19.09 72.32
CA SER A 1008 -10.07 -18.61 73.26
C SER A 1008 -10.14 -17.10 73.49
N ARG A 1009 -11.10 -16.40 72.85
CA ARG A 1009 -11.41 -14.97 72.99
C ARG A 1009 -10.44 -14.02 72.29
N ASN A 1010 -9.61 -14.54 71.39
CA ASN A 1010 -8.68 -13.72 70.60
C ASN A 1010 -9.38 -13.19 69.34
N VAL A 1011 -9.06 -11.94 69.00
CA VAL A 1011 -9.51 -11.31 67.76
C VAL A 1011 -8.47 -11.57 66.68
N ARG A 1012 -8.86 -12.32 65.65
CA ARG A 1012 -7.94 -12.80 64.59
C ARG A 1012 -7.99 -11.93 63.34
N ALA A 1013 -6.93 -12.05 62.53
CA ALA A 1013 -6.74 -11.30 61.30
C ALA A 1013 -7.94 -11.38 60.35
N ILE A 1014 -8.11 -10.33 59.55
CA ILE A 1014 -9.15 -10.22 58.53
C ILE A 1014 -8.57 -9.74 57.20
N GLY A 1015 -9.28 -10.03 56.12
CA GLY A 1015 -9.00 -9.46 54.79
C GLY A 1015 -9.71 -8.13 54.53
N GLY A 1016 -9.23 -7.41 53.51
CA GLY A 1016 -9.92 -6.22 52.95
C GLY A 1016 -9.85 -4.96 53.81
N LEU A 1017 -8.81 -4.81 54.63
CA LEU A 1017 -8.67 -3.70 55.58
C LEU A 1017 -8.81 -2.29 54.96
N PRO A 1018 -8.18 -1.94 53.82
CA PRO A 1018 -8.29 -0.60 53.24
C PRO A 1018 -9.74 -0.23 52.88
N ALA A 1019 -10.49 -1.19 52.34
CA ALA A 1019 -11.88 -1.00 51.94
C ALA A 1019 -12.79 -0.81 53.16
N LYS A 1020 -12.58 -1.62 54.22
CA LYS A 1020 -13.33 -1.55 55.48
C LYS A 1020 -13.13 -0.21 56.19
N LEU A 1021 -11.89 0.26 56.29
CA LEU A 1021 -11.58 1.52 56.98
C LEU A 1021 -12.12 2.74 56.23
N ASN A 1022 -11.99 2.78 54.89
CA ASN A 1022 -12.60 3.84 54.08
C ASN A 1022 -14.14 3.82 54.18
N GLY A 1023 -14.74 2.63 54.24
CA GLY A 1023 -16.17 2.47 54.48
C GLY A 1023 -16.61 3.03 55.84
N ALA A 1024 -15.83 2.77 56.90
CA ALA A 1024 -16.09 3.28 58.25
C ALA A 1024 -16.07 4.81 58.31
N LYS A 1025 -15.01 5.41 57.76
CA LYS A 1025 -14.83 6.87 57.71
C LYS A 1025 -15.96 7.55 56.94
N ARG A 1026 -16.36 7.00 55.79
CA ARG A 1026 -17.49 7.52 54.99
C ARG A 1026 -18.85 7.38 55.68
N ALA A 1027 -19.03 6.36 56.51
CA ALA A 1027 -20.24 6.17 57.30
C ALA A 1027 -20.31 7.12 58.52
N GLY A 1028 -19.24 7.88 58.80
CA GLY A 1028 -19.17 8.85 59.89
C GLY A 1028 -18.68 8.27 61.23
N ALA A 1029 -18.10 7.06 61.23
CA ALA A 1029 -17.43 6.55 62.42
C ALA A 1029 -16.21 7.42 62.75
N THR A 1030 -15.86 7.57 64.03
CA THR A 1030 -14.66 8.31 64.47
C THR A 1030 -13.56 7.37 64.96
N LEU A 1031 -13.91 6.11 65.26
CA LEU A 1031 -12.98 5.10 65.74
C LEU A 1031 -13.23 3.77 65.05
N ALA A 1032 -12.18 3.16 64.49
CA ALA A 1032 -12.21 1.79 63.98
C ALA A 1032 -11.33 0.85 64.82
N LEU A 1033 -11.86 -0.31 65.19
CA LEU A 1033 -11.12 -1.37 65.89
C LEU A 1033 -10.76 -2.50 64.93
N ILE A 1034 -9.47 -2.84 64.88
CA ILE A 1034 -8.92 -3.85 63.96
C ILE A 1034 -8.09 -4.89 64.72
N PRO A 1035 -7.94 -6.12 64.21
CA PRO A 1035 -7.10 -7.13 64.85
C PRO A 1035 -5.62 -6.72 64.87
N LYS A 1036 -4.91 -7.07 65.95
CA LYS A 1036 -3.46 -6.84 66.09
C LYS A 1036 -2.63 -7.50 64.97
N GLU A 1037 -3.05 -8.66 64.50
CA GLU A 1037 -2.40 -9.38 63.40
C GLU A 1037 -2.43 -8.60 62.05
N ASN A 1038 -3.27 -7.57 61.92
CA ASN A 1038 -3.34 -6.70 60.73
C ASN A 1038 -2.53 -5.39 60.85
N GLU A 1039 -1.64 -5.27 61.85
CA GLU A 1039 -0.81 -4.07 62.04
C GLU A 1039 0.13 -3.82 60.84
N ASP A 1040 0.73 -4.87 60.28
CA ASP A 1040 1.59 -4.79 59.09
C ASP A 1040 0.82 -4.28 57.86
N ASP A 1041 -0.46 -4.67 57.71
CA ASP A 1041 -1.33 -4.17 56.65
C ASP A 1041 -1.61 -2.68 56.83
N LEU A 1042 -1.85 -2.23 58.06
CA LEU A 1042 -2.05 -0.82 58.37
C LEU A 1042 -0.80 0.02 58.02
N ASP A 1043 0.40 -0.47 58.35
CA ASP A 1043 1.66 0.19 58.02
C ASP A 1043 1.95 0.23 56.52
N ARG A 1044 1.55 -0.81 55.78
CA ARG A 1044 1.61 -0.79 54.31
C ARG A 1044 0.72 0.31 53.74
N ILE A 1045 -0.51 0.41 54.23
CA ILE A 1045 -1.48 1.42 53.79
C ILE A 1045 -0.99 2.85 54.07
N LYS A 1046 -0.38 3.08 55.24
CA LYS A 1046 0.24 4.37 55.59
C LYS A 1046 1.36 4.77 54.63
N ARG A 1047 2.21 3.82 54.24
CA ARG A 1047 3.29 4.05 53.25
C ARG A 1047 2.77 4.36 51.85
N GLU A 1048 1.62 3.81 51.47
CA GLU A 1048 1.00 4.03 50.16
C GLU A 1048 0.30 5.39 50.03
N GLY A 1049 0.23 6.19 51.11
CA GLY A 1049 -0.33 7.55 51.09
C GLY A 1049 -1.86 7.61 51.11
N LEU A 1050 -2.53 6.50 51.45
CA LEU A 1050 -3.96 6.48 51.73
C LEU A 1050 -4.18 7.11 53.12
N LEU A 1051 -4.68 8.35 53.15
CA LEU A 1051 -5.00 9.11 54.37
C LEU A 1051 -6.23 8.52 55.08
N ILE A 1052 -6.04 7.36 55.69
CA ILE A 1052 -7.09 6.67 56.44
C ILE A 1052 -7.31 7.36 57.78
N GLU A 1053 -6.23 7.69 58.50
CA GLU A 1053 -6.29 8.41 59.77
C GLU A 1053 -6.25 9.93 59.53
N ASP A 1054 -7.14 10.66 60.19
CA ASP A 1054 -7.15 12.12 60.25
C ASP A 1054 -7.58 12.58 61.65
N ASP A 1055 -7.72 13.90 61.86
CA ASP A 1055 -8.12 14.45 63.15
C ASP A 1055 -9.48 13.92 63.66
N ASN A 1056 -10.34 13.43 62.75
CA ASN A 1056 -11.70 12.97 63.02
C ASN A 1056 -11.85 11.43 63.00
N PHE A 1057 -10.87 10.68 62.48
CA PHE A 1057 -10.92 9.21 62.37
C PHE A 1057 -9.61 8.55 62.84
N LYS A 1058 -9.72 7.67 63.85
CA LYS A 1058 -8.60 6.93 64.44
C LYS A 1058 -8.76 5.42 64.28
N VAL A 1059 -7.65 4.71 64.16
CA VAL A 1059 -7.64 3.23 64.14
C VAL A 1059 -6.91 2.70 65.37
N ILE A 1060 -7.51 1.75 66.07
CA ILE A 1060 -6.91 1.07 67.24
C ILE A 1060 -6.83 -0.43 66.96
N VAL A 1061 -5.65 -0.99 67.22
CA VAL A 1061 -5.41 -2.44 67.18
C VAL A 1061 -5.89 -3.10 68.48
N VAL A 1062 -6.55 -4.24 68.36
CA VAL A 1062 -7.07 -5.04 69.47
C VAL A 1062 -6.62 -6.50 69.36
N GLU A 1063 -6.26 -7.12 70.49
CA GLU A 1063 -5.78 -8.51 70.53
C GLU A 1063 -6.88 -9.46 71.04
N THR A 1064 -7.66 -9.00 72.02
CA THR A 1064 -8.70 -9.80 72.66
C THR A 1064 -10.06 -9.10 72.66
N ILE A 1065 -11.13 -9.86 72.81
CA ILE A 1065 -12.49 -9.29 72.91
C ILE A 1065 -12.66 -8.37 74.13
N LYS A 1066 -11.82 -8.51 75.16
CA LYS A 1066 -11.82 -7.60 76.31
C LYS A 1066 -11.32 -6.20 75.93
N ASP A 1067 -10.34 -6.12 75.03
CA ASP A 1067 -9.85 -4.85 74.51
C ASP A 1067 -10.95 -4.15 73.71
N VAL A 1068 -11.71 -4.90 72.91
CA VAL A 1068 -12.90 -4.41 72.22
C VAL A 1068 -13.89 -3.79 73.21
N PHE A 1069 -14.23 -4.50 74.29
CA PHE A 1069 -15.18 -4.00 75.29
C PHE A 1069 -14.73 -2.69 75.94
N LYS A 1070 -13.43 -2.55 76.23
CA LYS A 1070 -12.84 -1.34 76.82
C LYS A 1070 -13.02 -0.10 75.92
N HIS A 1071 -12.94 -0.27 74.61
CA HIS A 1071 -13.02 0.83 73.65
C HIS A 1071 -14.45 1.09 73.15
N ALA A 1072 -15.28 0.04 73.03
CA ALA A 1072 -16.59 0.12 72.37
C ALA A 1072 -17.80 0.30 73.31
N LEU A 1073 -17.73 -0.13 74.57
CA LEU A 1073 -18.83 0.05 75.53
C LEU A 1073 -18.83 1.46 76.13
N VAL A 1074 -20.02 1.98 76.42
CA VAL A 1074 -20.19 3.23 77.18
C VAL A 1074 -19.77 2.98 78.63
N LYS A 1075 -18.97 3.89 79.22
CA LYS A 1075 -18.55 3.74 80.62
C LYS A 1075 -19.71 4.08 81.54
N LYS A 1076 -19.75 3.41 82.70
CA LYS A 1076 -20.82 3.60 83.69
C LYS A 1076 -20.95 5.04 84.20
N GLU A 1077 -19.86 5.80 84.17
CA GLU A 1077 -19.79 7.23 84.53
C GLU A 1077 -20.54 8.14 83.53
N ASP A 1078 -20.64 7.72 82.25
CA ASP A 1078 -21.29 8.50 81.18
C ASP A 1078 -22.81 8.23 81.10
N ILE A 1079 -23.32 7.21 81.80
CA ILE A 1079 -24.74 6.79 81.77
C ILE A 1079 -25.61 7.68 82.67
N GLU A 1080 -25.03 8.31 83.69
CA GLU A 1080 -25.75 9.16 84.64
C GLU A 1080 -26.04 10.58 84.10
N GLU A 1081 -25.34 11.04 83.06
CA GLU A 1081 -25.60 12.35 82.43
C GLU A 1081 -26.73 12.33 81.38
N GLU A 1082 -26.97 11.21 80.68
CA GLU A 1082 -28.00 11.13 79.61
C GLU A 1082 -29.42 10.85 80.13
N ILE A 1083 -29.60 10.29 81.34
CA ILE A 1083 -30.92 9.91 81.88
C ILE A 1083 -31.67 11.11 82.50
N ILE A 1084 -31.00 12.24 82.75
CA ILE A 1084 -31.63 13.45 83.34
C ILE A 1084 -32.41 14.27 82.29
N GLY A 1085 -32.37 13.90 81.00
CA GLY A 1085 -32.97 14.67 79.91
C GLY A 1085 -34.44 14.35 79.56
N ASP A 1086 -34.99 13.20 79.95
CA ASP A 1086 -36.30 12.73 79.46
C ASP A 1086 -37.19 12.22 80.60
N ASP A 1087 -37.75 13.15 81.39
CA ASP A 1087 -38.88 12.90 82.31
C ASP A 1087 -39.87 14.07 82.26
N GLU A 1088 -40.51 14.28 81.10
CA GLU A 1088 -41.83 14.90 81.01
C GLU A 1088 -42.60 14.20 79.88
N TYR A 1089 -43.60 13.39 80.24
CA TYR A 1089 -44.97 13.47 79.75
C TYR A 1089 -45.78 12.27 80.28
N GLU A 1090 -46.40 12.50 81.43
CA GLU A 1090 -47.50 11.70 81.96
C GLU A 1090 -48.69 11.66 80.97
N THR A 1091 -49.24 10.45 80.86
CA THR A 1091 -50.62 10.07 80.54
C THR A 1091 -51.69 11.17 80.48
N LYS A 1092 -52.36 11.31 79.33
CA LYS A 1092 -53.78 11.70 79.25
C LYS A 1092 -54.56 10.84 78.25
N SER A 1093 -55.52 10.12 78.80
CA SER A 1093 -56.66 9.49 78.13
C SER A 1093 -57.71 10.52 77.67
N ASN A 1094 -58.23 10.40 76.45
CA ASN A 1094 -59.68 10.29 76.11
C ASN A 1094 -60.04 10.76 74.68
N ASN A 1095 -60.84 9.90 74.05
CA ASN A 1095 -62.03 10.10 73.20
C ASN A 1095 -61.98 10.76 71.81
N ASN A 1096 -62.52 9.98 70.86
CA ASN A 1096 -63.43 10.27 69.75
C ASN A 1096 -63.10 11.42 68.79
N ASP A 1097 -62.97 11.09 67.50
CA ASP A 1097 -64.04 11.39 66.55
C ASP A 1097 -63.94 10.54 65.28
N VAL A 1098 -65.11 10.15 64.79
CA VAL A 1098 -65.39 9.35 63.59
C VAL A 1098 -65.71 10.33 62.47
N GLU A 1099 -64.99 10.26 61.35
CA GLU A 1099 -65.52 10.71 60.06
C GLU A 1099 -65.20 9.70 58.96
N GLU A 1100 -66.29 9.13 58.43
CA GLU A 1100 -66.36 8.27 57.26
C GLU A 1100 -65.89 9.01 56.01
N VAL A 1101 -65.01 8.41 55.22
CA VAL A 1101 -64.85 8.74 53.80
C VAL A 1101 -65.01 7.48 52.96
N LYS A 1102 -65.97 7.57 52.04
CA LYS A 1102 -66.49 6.56 51.12
C LYS A 1102 -65.42 5.83 50.31
N LEU A 1103 -65.60 4.51 50.24
CA LEU A 1103 -65.04 3.62 49.23
C LEU A 1103 -65.59 3.96 47.84
N LEU A 1104 -64.69 4.14 46.88
CA LEU A 1104 -64.96 3.97 45.45
C LEU A 1104 -64.02 2.86 44.97
N ASP A 1105 -64.63 1.71 44.67
CA ASP A 1105 -64.02 0.60 43.95
C ASP A 1105 -63.63 1.05 42.54
N LEU A 1106 -62.37 0.82 42.18
CA LEU A 1106 -61.96 0.57 40.79
C LEU A 1106 -61.04 -0.64 40.83
N SER A 1107 -61.63 -1.79 40.49
CA SER A 1107 -60.95 -2.99 40.06
C SER A 1107 -60.32 -2.77 38.68
N ASP A 1108 -59.33 -3.61 38.41
CA ASP A 1108 -58.79 -3.97 37.10
C ASP A 1108 -57.74 -3.02 36.50
N GLU A 1109 -56.46 -3.35 36.72
CA GLU A 1109 -55.65 -4.01 35.69
C GLU A 1109 -54.21 -4.25 36.23
N GLU A 1110 -54.04 -5.40 36.87
CA GLU A 1110 -52.84 -6.22 36.77
C GLU A 1110 -52.65 -6.59 35.28
N LYS A 1111 -51.44 -6.64 34.69
CA LYS A 1111 -50.21 -7.21 35.23
C LYS A 1111 -49.00 -6.78 34.40
#